data_AF-A0A846PIZ9-F1
#
_entry.id   AF-A0A846PIZ9-F1
#
_cell.length_a   1.000
_cell.length_b   1.000
_cell.length_c   1.000
_cell.angle_alpha   90.00
_cell.angle_beta   90.00
_cell.angle_gamma   90.00
#
_symmetry.space_group_name_H-M   'P 1'
#
loop_
_entity.id
_entity.type
_entity.pdbx_description
1 polymer ?
#
loop_
_entity_poly.entity_id
_entity_poly.type
_entity_poly.pdbx_seq_one_letter_code
_entity_poly.pdbx_strand_id
1 'polypeptide(L)'
;MSLFLGKETVNESLVELPVKAFHRHLMALGASGSGKTVLCKCVMEEAVRNDIPLIIVDPQGDIASLALKGDPDEIQKHGTPLAIQEEFFEKARIAIFTPASSKGLPISVNPLRFPSEETPHEESILALDMTATSLTSFLGYDLDSESGRGAKAYLFTILEHLWQTGQEIGDIGHMADAVVRPPAQIRGSLFDLVTKKEPEEIARRLRFLTVGAPSLMFQMGAQIDIDMFVDRSDGRIPVNIIYMNTLNSANDKQFFLATLLRELYCWMLKNPSEQVQMLFYVDEIAPYIPPYPRNPPPKEAYALLFKQARKYGVGIVAATQNVTDIDYKALAQVNTWCLGRMMTKQDIARVQKIIESIDPVRADMVLQRLPSLQTGEFLMLSPDFFDDIVDFQVRWLVTDHLTLDEKDISKCLVPESRMFFDKYLREEKKVAKSQVAPSSLDHLEKRIKLFLNSARKGVSADSIVENLNSDAGKVREALQELVETGVVEKGRPRGGTKTLYWLQEFGFKPSMNIVGEILTVPIRIAQVEATRRARSLLDGGFFGKKEEIYEAELSYIPIWRILATREEKRLLFRKKKKFDTFYMSAQTGAVISLGKKEIVFRRLMKKTVEQLKDLDDDDDITFVPKLPNEVEGFPKISMGTGRIYRRLRLTLGVDPVSAEIILLPVWALKARHKKNRARRTIFMDAATGRVLSGKFRV
;
A
#
# COMPACT_ATOMS: atom_id res chain seq x y z
N MET A 1 20.75 -7.92 -21.54
CA MET A 1 20.37 -6.51 -21.74
C MET A 1 21.15 -5.68 -20.74
N SER A 2 21.91 -4.74 -21.28
CA SER A 2 22.82 -3.84 -20.58
C SER A 2 22.80 -2.49 -21.31
N LEU A 3 23.09 -1.42 -20.58
CA LEU A 3 23.21 -0.07 -21.12
C LEU A 3 24.69 0.24 -21.33
N PHE A 4 25.06 0.62 -22.56
CA PHE A 4 26.43 0.99 -22.88
C PHE A 4 26.70 2.44 -22.44
N LEU A 5 27.45 2.60 -21.35
CA LEU A 5 27.66 3.90 -20.71
C LEU A 5 28.90 4.63 -21.21
N GLY A 6 29.86 3.93 -21.82
CA GLY A 6 31.13 4.52 -22.26
C GLY A 6 32.29 3.55 -22.19
N LYS A 7 33.50 4.05 -21.97
CA LYS A 7 34.72 3.23 -21.93
C LYS A 7 35.53 3.47 -20.67
N GLU A 8 36.17 2.44 -20.16
CA GLU A 8 37.13 2.59 -19.06
C GLU A 8 38.28 3.52 -19.45
N THR A 9 38.71 4.38 -18.53
CA THR A 9 39.72 5.41 -18.81
C THR A 9 41.12 4.86 -19.07
N VAL A 10 41.43 3.65 -18.58
CA VAL A 10 42.78 3.06 -18.65
C VAL A 10 42.96 2.11 -19.83
N ASN A 11 42.02 1.20 -20.04
CA ASN A 11 42.15 0.10 -21.01
C ASN A 11 41.18 0.22 -22.20
N GLU A 12 40.36 1.27 -22.24
CA GLU A 12 39.33 1.54 -23.25
C GLU A 12 38.29 0.42 -23.45
N SER A 13 38.18 -0.51 -22.50
CA SER A 13 37.14 -1.54 -22.52
C SER A 13 35.74 -0.93 -22.36
N LEU A 14 34.74 -1.60 -22.93
CA LEU A 14 33.37 -1.11 -22.91
C LEU A 14 32.79 -1.24 -21.50
N VAL A 15 32.18 -0.16 -21.01
CA VAL A 15 31.46 -0.14 -19.73
C VAL A 15 29.98 -0.31 -19.98
N GLU A 16 29.47 -1.46 -19.55
CA GLU A 16 28.08 -1.85 -19.70
C GLU A 16 27.43 -2.07 -18.33
N LEU A 17 26.33 -1.36 -18.06
CA LEU A 17 25.57 -1.52 -16.82
C LEU A 17 24.36 -2.43 -17.06
N PRO A 18 24.21 -3.56 -16.35
CA PRO A 18 23.04 -4.42 -16.51
C PRO A 18 21.73 -3.69 -16.21
N VAL A 19 20.67 -3.94 -17.00
CA VAL A 19 19.34 -3.33 -16.76
C VAL A 19 18.84 -3.57 -15.32
N LYS A 20 19.15 -4.74 -14.75
CA LYS A 20 18.78 -5.08 -13.36
C LYS A 20 19.36 -4.11 -12.32
N ALA A 21 20.45 -3.40 -12.61
CA ALA A 21 21.02 -2.41 -11.70
C ALA A 21 20.06 -1.26 -11.39
N PHE A 22 19.12 -0.97 -12.29
CA PHE A 22 18.13 0.08 -12.10
C PHE A 22 17.01 -0.29 -11.13
N HIS A 23 16.84 -1.57 -10.77
CA HIS A 23 15.91 -1.97 -9.69
C HIS A 23 16.24 -1.29 -8.37
N ARG A 24 17.53 -1.07 -8.09
CA ARG A 24 17.99 -0.37 -6.88
C ARG A 24 18.53 1.02 -7.18
N HIS A 25 17.99 1.66 -8.22
CA HIS A 25 18.19 3.07 -8.54
C HIS A 25 19.63 3.44 -8.92
N LEU A 26 19.76 4.58 -9.59
CA LEU A 26 21.04 5.19 -9.96
C LEU A 26 21.06 6.64 -9.50
N MET A 27 22.15 7.07 -8.87
CA MET A 27 22.39 8.47 -8.49
C MET A 27 23.68 8.99 -9.13
N ALA A 28 23.56 10.09 -9.87
CA ALA A 28 24.68 10.84 -10.44
C ALA A 28 25.00 12.05 -9.55
N LEU A 29 26.25 12.13 -9.07
CA LEU A 29 26.76 13.21 -8.24
C LEU A 29 27.96 13.89 -8.87
N GLY A 30 28.15 15.18 -8.61
CA GLY A 30 29.29 15.93 -9.14
C GLY A 30 29.04 17.43 -9.18
N ALA A 31 30.11 18.21 -9.26
CA ALA A 31 30.02 19.67 -9.39
C ALA A 31 29.31 20.09 -10.70
N SER A 32 28.95 21.37 -10.83
CA SER A 32 28.50 21.91 -12.12
C SER A 32 29.55 21.67 -13.21
N GLY A 33 29.11 21.30 -14.42
CA GLY A 33 30.01 20.97 -15.54
C GLY A 33 30.81 19.67 -15.41
N SER A 34 30.51 18.80 -14.44
CA SER A 34 31.14 17.47 -14.32
C SER A 34 30.67 16.45 -15.36
N GLY A 35 29.56 16.73 -16.06
CA GLY A 35 28.97 15.83 -17.06
C GLY A 35 27.77 15.01 -16.57
N LYS A 36 27.20 15.28 -15.39
CA LYS A 36 26.03 14.56 -14.84
C LYS A 36 24.88 14.44 -15.85
N THR A 37 24.50 15.55 -16.47
CA THR A 37 23.42 15.60 -17.46
C THR A 37 23.75 14.73 -18.68
N VAL A 38 25.00 14.73 -19.14
CA VAL A 38 25.47 13.85 -20.23
C VAL A 38 25.34 12.38 -19.84
N LEU A 39 25.78 12.01 -18.63
CA LEU A 39 25.59 10.64 -18.12
C LEU A 39 24.12 10.23 -18.08
N CYS A 40 23.26 11.07 -17.51
CA CYS A 40 21.84 10.77 -17.39
C CYS A 40 21.15 10.67 -18.76
N LYS A 41 21.47 11.56 -19.71
CA LYS A 41 20.98 11.48 -21.09
C LYS A 41 21.49 10.23 -21.82
N CYS A 42 22.76 9.85 -21.61
CA CYS A 42 23.29 8.58 -22.12
C CYS A 42 22.49 7.38 -21.58
N VAL A 43 22.19 7.35 -20.27
CA VAL A 43 21.33 6.32 -19.66
C VAL A 43 19.94 6.29 -20.32
N MET A 44 19.34 7.45 -20.61
CA MET A 44 18.03 7.54 -21.27
C MET A 44 18.07 7.03 -22.72
N GLU A 45 19.09 7.40 -23.48
CA GLU A 45 19.30 6.92 -24.85
C GLU A 45 19.41 5.39 -24.88
N GLU A 46 20.21 4.82 -23.97
CA GLU A 46 20.39 3.37 -23.88
C GLU A 46 19.16 2.64 -23.30
N ALA A 47 18.39 3.28 -22.42
CA ALA A 47 17.13 2.74 -21.91
C ALA A 47 16.12 2.56 -23.05
N VAL A 48 15.99 3.54 -23.95
CA VAL A 48 15.15 3.43 -25.15
C VAL A 48 15.61 2.29 -26.05
N ARG A 49 16.92 2.16 -26.27
CA ARG A 49 17.48 1.06 -27.08
C ARG A 49 17.22 -0.33 -26.46
N ASN A 50 17.10 -0.40 -25.13
CA ASN A 50 16.73 -1.60 -24.39
C ASN A 50 15.22 -1.72 -24.12
N ASP A 51 14.38 -1.00 -24.86
CA ASP A 51 12.92 -1.06 -24.78
C ASP A 51 12.36 -0.68 -23.38
N ILE A 52 12.97 0.30 -22.72
CA ILE A 52 12.56 0.80 -21.40
C ILE A 52 11.96 2.21 -21.55
N PRO A 53 10.68 2.43 -21.18
CA PRO A 53 10.01 3.73 -21.24
C PRO A 53 10.54 4.66 -20.15
N LEU A 54 10.42 5.95 -20.41
CA LEU A 54 10.94 7.00 -19.54
C LEU A 54 9.83 7.98 -19.14
N ILE A 55 9.79 8.30 -17.84
CA ILE A 55 9.17 9.53 -17.33
C ILE A 55 10.28 10.40 -16.79
N ILE A 56 10.39 11.62 -17.30
CA ILE A 56 11.49 12.54 -17.04
C ILE A 56 10.91 13.82 -16.47
N VAL A 57 11.34 14.22 -15.28
CA VAL A 57 11.03 15.54 -14.70
C VAL A 57 12.19 16.47 -15.01
N ASP A 58 11.93 17.50 -15.82
CA ASP A 58 12.92 18.46 -16.29
C ASP A 58 12.68 19.86 -15.70
N PRO A 59 13.25 20.18 -14.53
CA PRO A 59 13.11 21.48 -13.90
C PRO A 59 13.99 22.58 -14.48
N GLN A 60 14.98 22.26 -15.32
CA GLN A 60 15.97 23.22 -15.83
C GLN A 60 15.87 23.42 -17.36
N GLY A 61 15.30 22.46 -18.09
CA GLY A 61 15.18 22.49 -19.55
C GLY A 61 16.32 21.79 -20.28
N ASP A 62 17.23 21.15 -19.54
CA ASP A 62 18.43 20.51 -20.10
C ASP A 62 18.13 19.15 -20.73
N ILE A 63 17.04 18.50 -20.33
CA ILE A 63 16.69 17.16 -20.80
C ILE A 63 15.76 17.21 -22.00
N ALA A 64 14.95 18.27 -22.14
CA ALA A 64 14.07 18.49 -23.28
C ALA A 64 14.81 18.42 -24.65
N SER A 65 16.12 18.71 -24.68
CA SER A 65 16.96 18.56 -25.87
C SER A 65 17.16 17.10 -26.34
N LEU A 66 16.70 16.09 -25.59
CA LEU A 66 16.58 14.70 -26.09
C LEU A 66 15.74 14.62 -27.38
N ALA A 67 14.81 15.56 -27.58
CA ALA A 67 13.99 15.65 -28.79
C ALA A 67 14.78 16.05 -30.05
N LEU A 68 16.00 16.57 -29.88
CA LEU A 68 16.83 17.11 -30.95
C LEU A 68 17.95 16.12 -31.29
N LYS A 69 18.13 15.86 -32.59
CA LYS A 69 19.26 15.07 -33.09
C LYS A 69 20.56 15.83 -32.87
N GLY A 70 21.56 15.16 -32.29
CA GLY A 70 22.92 15.71 -32.18
C GLY A 70 23.62 15.80 -33.54
N ASP A 71 24.63 16.64 -33.63
CA ASP A 71 25.45 16.83 -34.83
C ASP A 71 26.28 15.56 -35.14
N PRO A 72 26.09 14.91 -36.30
CA PRO A 72 26.84 13.72 -36.67
C PRO A 72 28.36 13.88 -36.61
N ASP A 73 28.89 15.06 -36.95
CA ASP A 73 30.33 15.32 -36.93
C ASP A 73 30.88 15.33 -35.50
N GLU A 74 30.13 15.91 -34.56
CA GLU A 74 30.47 15.91 -33.13
C GLU A 74 30.38 14.49 -32.54
N ILE A 75 29.31 13.76 -32.86
CA ILE A 75 29.10 12.38 -32.39
C ILE A 75 30.27 11.47 -32.83
N GLN A 76 30.67 11.55 -34.10
CA GLN A 76 31.78 10.77 -34.62
C GLN A 76 33.13 11.20 -34.04
N LYS A 77 33.35 12.52 -33.85
CA LYS A 77 34.57 13.05 -33.22
C LYS A 77 34.77 12.50 -31.80
N HIS A 78 33.69 12.27 -31.07
CA HIS A 78 33.72 11.66 -29.75
C HIS A 78 33.67 10.12 -29.75
N GLY A 79 33.72 9.48 -30.92
CA GLY A 79 33.81 8.03 -31.07
C GLY A 79 32.51 7.27 -30.80
N THR A 80 31.36 7.97 -30.77
CA THR A 80 30.05 7.33 -30.65
C THR A 80 29.56 6.87 -32.03
N PRO A 81 29.17 5.60 -32.22
CA PRO A 81 28.65 5.14 -33.52
C PRO A 81 27.32 5.81 -33.90
N LEU A 82 27.19 6.33 -35.13
CA LEU A 82 25.95 6.94 -35.62
C LEU A 82 24.75 5.97 -35.66
N ALA A 83 25.01 4.66 -35.78
CA ALA A 83 23.96 3.64 -35.69
C ALA A 83 23.17 3.71 -34.36
N ILE A 84 23.79 4.18 -33.27
CA ILE A 84 23.11 4.40 -31.99
C ILE A 84 22.08 5.54 -32.11
N GLN A 85 22.40 6.60 -32.86
CA GLN A 85 21.49 7.71 -33.11
C GLN A 85 20.29 7.25 -33.94
N GLU A 86 20.54 6.52 -35.02
CA GLU A 86 19.49 5.97 -35.88
C GLU A 86 18.54 5.08 -35.09
N GLU A 87 19.09 4.10 -34.34
CA GLU A 87 18.30 3.18 -33.52
C GLU A 87 17.47 3.92 -32.45
N PHE A 88 18.06 4.91 -31.76
CA PHE A 88 17.36 5.69 -30.75
C PHE A 88 16.15 6.42 -31.33
N PHE A 89 16.33 7.19 -32.42
CA PHE A 89 15.25 7.97 -33.02
C PHE A 89 14.21 7.13 -33.77
N GLU A 90 14.58 5.92 -34.23
CA GLU A 90 13.64 4.96 -34.80
C GLU A 90 12.71 4.39 -33.71
N LYS A 91 13.29 4.00 -32.56
CA LYS A 91 12.54 3.42 -31.44
C LYS A 91 11.76 4.47 -30.62
N ALA A 92 12.29 5.68 -30.45
CA ALA A 92 11.73 6.64 -29.50
C ALA A 92 10.42 7.30 -29.99
N ARG A 93 9.44 7.38 -29.09
CA ARG A 93 8.34 8.37 -29.17
C ARG A 93 8.56 9.44 -28.12
N ILE A 94 9.15 10.56 -28.55
CA ILE A 94 9.51 11.66 -27.65
C ILE A 94 8.34 12.64 -27.51
N ALA A 95 7.96 12.92 -26.28
CA ALA A 95 6.82 13.74 -25.91
C ALA A 95 7.23 14.77 -24.86
N ILE A 96 7.12 16.07 -25.17
CA ILE A 96 7.38 17.13 -24.21
C ILE A 96 6.05 17.66 -23.67
N PHE A 97 5.74 17.30 -22.42
CA PHE A 97 4.57 17.74 -21.70
C PHE A 97 4.84 19.04 -20.94
N THR A 98 3.88 19.94 -20.98
CA THR A 98 3.96 21.24 -20.31
C THR A 98 2.77 21.45 -19.37
N PRO A 99 2.97 21.46 -18.04
CA PRO A 99 1.91 21.78 -17.10
C PRO A 99 1.57 23.27 -17.15
N ALA A 100 0.27 23.59 -17.07
CA ALA A 100 -0.25 24.95 -17.12
C ALA A 100 0.21 25.80 -18.33
N SER A 101 0.72 25.16 -19.41
CA SER A 101 1.08 25.82 -20.67
C SER A 101 0.72 24.98 -21.90
N SER A 102 0.45 25.64 -23.03
CA SER A 102 0.22 25.02 -24.35
C SER A 102 1.43 25.06 -25.28
N LYS A 103 2.60 25.43 -24.75
CA LYS A 103 3.87 25.49 -25.49
C LYS A 103 4.36 24.11 -25.94
N GLY A 104 4.09 23.07 -25.15
CA GLY A 104 4.30 21.67 -25.48
C GLY A 104 2.98 20.91 -25.60
N LEU A 105 2.96 19.66 -25.20
CA LEU A 105 1.74 18.88 -24.99
C LEU A 105 1.13 19.24 -23.63
N PRO A 106 -0.03 19.90 -23.56
CA PRO A 106 -0.57 20.33 -22.28
C PRO A 106 -0.93 19.12 -21.41
N ILE A 107 -0.56 19.19 -20.12
CA ILE A 107 -0.89 18.17 -19.12
C ILE A 107 -1.37 18.81 -17.81
N SER A 108 -2.28 18.13 -17.11
CA SER A 108 -2.85 18.56 -15.85
C SER A 108 -2.84 17.46 -14.79
N VAL A 109 -2.93 17.87 -13.53
CA VAL A 109 -3.00 16.97 -12.37
C VAL A 109 -4.41 16.94 -11.79
N ASN A 110 -4.83 15.76 -11.33
CA ASN A 110 -6.02 15.62 -10.51
C ASN A 110 -5.64 15.03 -9.13
N PRO A 111 -5.48 15.86 -8.09
CA PRO A 111 -5.11 15.36 -6.76
C PRO A 111 -6.24 14.54 -6.12
N LEU A 112 -7.47 14.63 -6.62
CA LEU A 112 -8.65 14.00 -6.02
C LEU A 112 -8.94 12.59 -6.58
N ARG A 113 -8.06 12.07 -7.46
CA ARG A 113 -8.19 10.70 -7.95
C ARG A 113 -7.90 9.72 -6.82
N PHE A 114 -8.91 8.96 -6.42
CA PHE A 114 -8.78 7.98 -5.36
C PHE A 114 -7.98 6.74 -5.79
N PRO A 115 -7.27 6.08 -4.84
CA PRO A 115 -6.64 4.79 -5.09
C PRO A 115 -7.66 3.73 -5.55
N SER A 116 -7.19 2.76 -6.35
CA SER A 116 -7.99 1.63 -6.82
C SER A 116 -8.55 0.81 -5.65
N GLU A 117 -9.71 0.17 -5.83
CA GLU A 117 -10.28 -0.77 -4.87
C GLU A 117 -9.39 -2.00 -4.63
N GLU A 118 -8.52 -2.33 -5.59
CA GLU A 118 -7.55 -3.42 -5.50
C GLU A 118 -6.32 -3.06 -4.65
N THR A 119 -6.08 -1.76 -4.41
CA THR A 119 -4.95 -1.29 -3.62
C THR A 119 -5.13 -1.67 -2.15
N PRO A 120 -4.13 -2.28 -1.49
CA PRO A 120 -4.22 -2.64 -0.07
C PRO A 120 -4.62 -1.44 0.80
N HIS A 121 -5.47 -1.67 1.80
CA HIS A 121 -6.04 -0.60 2.62
C HIS A 121 -4.99 0.35 3.21
N GLU A 122 -3.90 -0.19 3.77
CA GLU A 122 -2.81 0.63 4.33
C GLU A 122 -2.16 1.54 3.29
N GLU A 123 -1.96 1.03 2.07
CA GLU A 123 -1.37 1.79 0.97
C GLU A 123 -2.33 2.87 0.43
N SER A 124 -3.62 2.57 0.42
CA SER A 124 -4.65 3.54 0.08
C SER A 124 -4.68 4.69 1.09
N ILE A 125 -4.58 4.39 2.39
CA ILE A 125 -4.49 5.41 3.45
C ILE A 125 -3.26 6.30 3.26
N LEU A 126 -2.09 5.72 2.95
CA LEU A 126 -0.88 6.50 2.67
C LEU A 126 -1.06 7.44 1.46
N ALA A 127 -1.64 6.95 0.36
CA ALA A 127 -1.91 7.77 -0.82
C ALA A 127 -2.89 8.93 -0.53
N LEU A 128 -3.90 8.70 0.32
CA LEU A 128 -4.81 9.74 0.78
C LEU A 128 -4.11 10.76 1.70
N ASP A 129 -3.22 10.31 2.59
CA ASP A 129 -2.44 11.20 3.46
C ASP A 129 -1.48 12.08 2.67
N MET A 130 -0.82 11.53 1.64
CA MET A 130 0.01 12.29 0.70
C MET A 130 -0.82 13.36 -0.03
N THR A 131 -2.04 13.01 -0.43
CA THR A 131 -2.98 13.94 -1.09
C THR A 131 -3.37 15.07 -0.14
N ALA A 132 -3.77 14.74 1.09
CA ALA A 132 -4.14 15.72 2.11
C ALA A 132 -2.95 16.65 2.42
N THR A 133 -1.76 16.09 2.64
CA THR A 133 -0.52 16.83 2.88
C THR A 133 -0.21 17.80 1.75
N SER A 134 -0.25 17.31 0.51
CA SER A 134 0.03 18.10 -0.68
C SER A 134 -0.98 19.24 -0.87
N LEU A 135 -2.28 18.96 -0.73
CA LEU A 135 -3.33 19.98 -0.80
C LEU A 135 -3.19 21.01 0.32
N THR A 136 -3.01 20.60 1.58
CA THR A 136 -2.86 21.53 2.71
C THR A 136 -1.67 22.47 2.51
N SER A 137 -0.51 21.92 2.13
CA SER A 137 0.68 22.73 1.84
C SER A 137 0.45 23.67 0.65
N PHE A 138 -0.18 23.19 -0.42
CA PHE A 138 -0.47 23.99 -1.61
C PHE A 138 -1.44 25.14 -1.34
N LEU A 139 -2.40 24.94 -0.42
CA LEU A 139 -3.28 26.00 0.08
C LEU A 139 -2.55 27.01 0.98
N GLY A 140 -1.23 26.90 1.17
CA GLY A 140 -0.40 27.85 1.91
C GLY A 140 -0.49 27.69 3.43
N TYR A 141 -0.87 26.51 3.93
CA TYR A 141 -0.77 26.18 5.34
C TYR A 141 0.64 25.71 5.69
N ASP A 142 1.13 26.14 6.86
CA ASP A 142 2.32 25.57 7.47
C ASP A 142 1.95 24.26 8.17
N LEU A 143 2.43 23.13 7.64
CA LEU A 143 2.14 21.78 8.14
C LEU A 143 2.61 21.56 9.59
N ASP A 144 3.57 22.36 10.08
CA ASP A 144 4.08 22.27 11.45
C ASP A 144 3.29 23.13 12.45
N SER A 145 2.38 23.98 11.96
CA SER A 145 1.48 24.77 12.79
C SER A 145 0.26 23.96 13.25
N GLU A 146 -0.39 24.40 14.34
CA GLU A 146 -1.63 23.78 14.81
C GLU A 146 -2.75 23.85 13.75
N SER A 147 -2.91 25.02 13.12
CA SER A 147 -3.88 25.23 12.04
C SER A 147 -3.58 24.34 10.82
N GLY A 148 -2.32 24.19 10.42
CA GLY A 148 -1.95 23.32 9.30
C GLY A 148 -2.14 21.83 9.60
N ARG A 149 -1.78 21.35 10.80
CA ARG A 149 -2.08 19.97 11.22
C ARG A 149 -3.58 19.70 11.25
N GLY A 150 -4.37 20.66 11.77
CA GLY A 150 -5.82 20.60 11.77
C GLY A 150 -6.40 20.55 10.35
N ALA A 151 -5.96 21.44 9.46
CA ALA A 151 -6.40 21.48 8.06
C ALA A 151 -6.06 20.19 7.31
N LYS A 152 -4.86 19.64 7.50
CA LYS A 152 -4.47 18.32 6.95
C LYS A 152 -5.40 17.22 7.43
N ALA A 153 -5.58 17.10 8.75
CA ALA A 153 -6.44 16.07 9.33
C ALA A 153 -7.89 16.20 8.85
N TYR A 154 -8.39 17.44 8.69
CA TYR A 154 -9.71 17.73 8.17
C TYR A 154 -9.90 17.25 6.73
N LEU A 155 -8.97 17.63 5.83
CA LEU A 155 -9.00 17.19 4.43
C LEU A 155 -8.85 15.67 4.31
N PHE A 156 -7.93 15.08 5.07
CA PHE A 156 -7.72 13.63 5.10
C PHE A 156 -8.99 12.89 5.48
N THR A 157 -9.66 13.30 6.58
CA THR A 157 -10.88 12.64 7.07
C THR A 157 -12.01 12.71 6.04
N ILE A 158 -12.13 13.81 5.29
CA ILE A 158 -13.10 13.93 4.19
C ILE A 158 -12.73 12.97 3.05
N LEU A 159 -11.47 13.01 2.59
CA LEU A 159 -10.99 12.15 1.49
C LEU A 159 -11.15 10.66 1.82
N GLU A 160 -10.79 10.26 3.04
CA GLU A 160 -10.95 8.89 3.54
C GLU A 160 -12.41 8.44 3.53
N HIS A 161 -13.32 9.27 4.04
CA HIS A 161 -14.74 8.93 4.04
C HIS A 161 -15.31 8.79 2.63
N LEU A 162 -14.95 9.71 1.73
CA LEU A 162 -15.43 9.70 0.35
C LEU A 162 -14.93 8.45 -0.38
N TRP A 163 -13.65 8.10 -0.20
CA TRP A 163 -13.09 6.85 -0.72
C TRP A 163 -13.80 5.61 -0.16
N GLN A 164 -13.94 5.50 1.17
CA GLN A 164 -14.59 4.34 1.83
C GLN A 164 -16.06 4.15 1.43
N THR A 165 -16.76 5.25 1.10
CA THR A 165 -18.16 5.21 0.69
C THR A 165 -18.35 5.12 -0.83
N GLY A 166 -17.25 5.08 -1.61
CA GLY A 166 -17.28 5.07 -3.06
C GLY A 166 -17.91 6.34 -3.67
N GLN A 167 -17.85 7.46 -2.94
CA GLN A 167 -18.30 8.75 -3.45
C GLN A 167 -17.19 9.40 -4.25
N GLU A 168 -17.49 9.81 -5.47
CA GLU A 168 -16.53 10.50 -6.32
C GLU A 168 -16.52 12.01 -6.06
N ILE A 169 -15.34 12.62 -6.22
CA ILE A 169 -15.21 14.08 -6.26
C ILE A 169 -14.84 14.48 -7.68
N GLY A 170 -15.74 15.22 -8.33
CA GLY A 170 -15.56 15.63 -9.72
C GLY A 170 -14.41 16.62 -9.93
N ASP A 171 -14.27 17.62 -9.05
CA ASP A 171 -13.25 18.66 -9.16
C ASP A 171 -12.95 19.35 -7.82
N ILE A 172 -11.99 20.29 -7.84
CA ILE A 172 -11.59 21.08 -6.67
C ILE A 172 -12.75 21.92 -6.11
N GLY A 173 -13.71 22.34 -6.95
CA GLY A 173 -14.90 23.07 -6.52
C GLY A 173 -15.85 22.19 -5.69
N HIS A 174 -16.12 20.98 -6.16
CA HIS A 174 -16.86 19.96 -5.41
C HIS A 174 -16.16 19.61 -4.08
N MET A 175 -14.82 19.55 -4.06
CA MET A 175 -14.07 19.38 -2.80
C MET A 175 -14.29 20.57 -1.85
N ALA A 176 -14.30 21.81 -2.36
CA ALA A 176 -14.59 22.98 -1.54
C ALA A 176 -16.01 22.94 -0.94
N ASP A 177 -16.99 22.44 -1.69
CA ASP A 177 -18.36 22.23 -1.18
C ASP A 177 -18.41 21.15 -0.10
N ALA A 178 -17.68 20.04 -0.29
CA ALA A 178 -17.57 18.97 0.69
C ALA A 178 -16.88 19.42 1.99
N VAL A 179 -15.93 20.36 1.91
CA VAL A 179 -15.29 20.98 3.08
C VAL A 179 -16.27 21.82 3.89
N VAL A 180 -17.12 22.63 3.25
CA VAL A 180 -18.12 23.45 3.98
C VAL A 180 -19.30 22.61 4.47
N ARG A 181 -19.70 21.61 3.68
CA ARG A 181 -20.85 20.75 3.94
C ARG A 181 -20.41 19.28 3.99
N PRO A 182 -19.64 18.87 5.00
CA PRO A 182 -19.14 17.51 5.07
C PRO A 182 -20.29 16.51 5.30
N PRO A 183 -20.09 15.24 4.87
CA PRO A 183 -21.03 14.15 5.12
C PRO A 183 -21.46 14.09 6.58
N ALA A 184 -22.75 13.88 6.83
CA ALA A 184 -23.35 13.98 8.15
C ALA A 184 -22.72 12.99 9.16
N GLN A 185 -22.23 11.85 8.68
CA GLN A 185 -21.61 10.78 9.44
C GLN A 185 -20.29 11.20 10.10
N ILE A 186 -19.49 12.04 9.44
CA ILE A 186 -18.18 12.49 9.93
C ILE A 186 -18.19 13.92 10.47
N ARG A 187 -19.31 14.63 10.33
CA ARG A 187 -19.42 16.02 10.77
C ARG A 187 -19.05 16.23 12.24
N GLY A 188 -19.41 15.28 13.10
CA GLY A 188 -19.08 15.33 14.54
C GLY A 188 -17.58 15.27 14.82
N SER A 189 -16.85 14.37 14.15
CA SER A 189 -15.40 14.19 14.35
C SER A 189 -14.57 15.31 13.72
N LEU A 190 -15.10 15.97 12.69
CA LEU A 190 -14.42 17.07 12.00
C LEU A 190 -14.36 18.37 12.81
N PHE A 191 -15.37 18.67 13.64
CA PHE A 191 -15.44 19.93 14.39
C PHE A 191 -14.35 20.11 15.43
N ASP A 192 -13.80 19.01 15.95
CA ASP A 192 -12.74 19.05 16.96
C ASP A 192 -11.34 19.20 16.34
N LEU A 193 -11.21 19.06 15.02
CA LEU A 193 -9.92 19.13 14.31
C LEU A 193 -9.52 20.56 13.93
N VAL A 194 -10.49 21.46 13.80
CA VAL A 194 -10.28 22.82 13.27
C VAL A 194 -11.13 23.87 13.98
N THR A 195 -10.76 25.13 13.84
CA THR A 195 -11.58 26.23 14.35
C THR A 195 -12.89 26.38 13.55
N LYS A 196 -13.91 27.02 14.13
CA LYS A 196 -15.21 27.24 13.46
C LYS A 196 -15.12 27.97 12.11
N LYS A 197 -14.07 28.76 11.87
CA LYS A 197 -13.88 29.53 10.63
C LYS A 197 -12.99 28.81 9.61
N GLU A 198 -12.24 27.80 10.03
CA GLU A 198 -11.26 27.12 9.19
C GLU A 198 -11.88 26.47 7.94
N PRO A 199 -13.02 25.74 8.02
CA PRO A 199 -13.59 25.10 6.83
C PRO A 199 -13.95 26.09 5.72
N GLU A 200 -14.48 27.26 6.08
CA GLU A 200 -14.77 28.33 5.13
C GLU A 200 -13.48 28.89 4.50
N GLU A 201 -12.41 29.02 5.28
CA GLU A 201 -11.11 29.47 4.78
C GLU A 201 -10.48 28.43 3.83
N ILE A 202 -10.49 27.15 4.20
CA ILE A 202 -10.01 26.04 3.35
C ILE A 202 -10.80 26.03 2.04
N ALA A 203 -12.13 26.07 2.11
CA ALA A 203 -12.99 26.06 0.92
C ALA A 203 -12.77 27.28 0.03
N ARG A 204 -12.59 28.47 0.62
CA ARG A 204 -12.26 29.70 -0.11
C ARG A 204 -10.94 29.56 -0.86
N ARG A 205 -9.89 29.02 -0.22
CA ARG A 205 -8.59 28.78 -0.85
C ARG A 205 -8.66 27.71 -1.94
N LEU A 206 -9.43 26.63 -1.74
CA LEU A 206 -9.68 25.63 -2.78
C LEU A 206 -10.36 26.27 -4.00
N ARG A 207 -11.38 27.12 -3.81
CA ARG A 207 -12.05 27.83 -4.91
C ARG A 207 -11.11 28.76 -5.67
N PHE A 208 -10.07 29.33 -5.05
CA PHE A 208 -9.05 30.10 -5.79
C PHE A 208 -8.30 29.27 -6.82
N LEU A 209 -8.17 27.96 -6.60
CA LEU A 209 -7.55 27.05 -7.56
C LEU A 209 -8.46 26.76 -8.76
N THR A 210 -9.76 27.08 -8.67
CA THR A 210 -10.73 26.85 -9.76
C THR A 210 -10.84 28.02 -10.73
N VAL A 211 -10.17 29.15 -10.46
CA VAL A 211 -10.26 30.38 -11.24
C VAL A 211 -8.88 30.89 -11.64
N GLY A 212 -8.80 31.59 -12.78
CA GLY A 212 -7.57 32.24 -13.26
C GLY A 212 -6.45 31.25 -13.60
N ALA A 213 -5.21 31.73 -13.56
CA ALA A 213 -4.03 30.94 -13.93
C ALA A 213 -3.84 29.62 -13.14
N PRO A 214 -4.11 29.55 -11.81
CA PRO A 214 -4.01 28.30 -11.05
C PRO A 214 -4.88 27.15 -11.60
N SER A 215 -6.05 27.46 -12.17
CA SER A 215 -6.96 26.45 -12.74
C SER A 215 -6.34 25.66 -13.90
N LEU A 216 -5.39 26.25 -14.62
CA LEU A 216 -4.72 25.62 -15.77
C LEU A 216 -3.96 24.35 -15.36
N MET A 217 -3.45 24.28 -14.13
CA MET A 217 -2.74 23.11 -13.61
C MET A 217 -3.67 21.89 -13.46
N PHE A 218 -4.97 22.11 -13.30
CA PHE A 218 -5.96 21.06 -13.05
C PHE A 218 -6.78 20.71 -14.30
N GLN A 219 -7.00 21.70 -15.16
CA GLN A 219 -7.96 21.58 -16.27
C GLN A 219 -7.33 21.57 -17.66
N MET A 220 -6.09 22.06 -17.81
CA MET A 220 -5.52 22.22 -19.14
C MET A 220 -4.76 20.98 -19.62
N GLY A 221 -5.29 20.37 -20.68
CA GLY A 221 -4.64 19.25 -21.35
C GLY A 221 -5.14 17.88 -20.91
N ALA A 222 -4.29 16.88 -21.12
CA ALA A 222 -4.52 15.53 -20.64
C ALA A 222 -4.35 15.47 -19.12
N GLN A 223 -5.18 14.72 -18.39
CA GLN A 223 -4.84 14.38 -17.02
C GLN A 223 -3.66 13.41 -17.01
N ILE A 224 -2.79 13.50 -16.00
CA ILE A 224 -1.71 12.54 -15.81
C ILE A 224 -2.30 11.13 -15.72
N ASP A 225 -1.80 10.28 -16.61
CA ASP A 225 -2.08 8.85 -16.62
C ASP A 225 -0.76 8.12 -16.90
N ILE A 226 -0.39 7.22 -15.98
CA ILE A 226 0.87 6.48 -16.10
C ILE A 226 0.75 5.39 -17.17
N ASP A 227 -0.45 4.84 -17.39
CA ASP A 227 -0.69 3.88 -18.47
C ASP A 227 -0.39 4.52 -19.84
N MET A 228 -0.85 5.76 -20.07
CA MET A 228 -0.47 6.57 -21.23
C MET A 228 1.04 6.74 -21.41
N PHE A 229 1.79 6.87 -20.31
CA PHE A 229 3.25 7.07 -20.34
C PHE A 229 4.04 5.79 -20.64
N VAL A 230 3.44 4.62 -20.48
CA VAL A 230 4.08 3.33 -20.82
C VAL A 230 3.50 2.67 -22.06
N ASP A 231 2.46 3.25 -22.67
CA ASP A 231 1.79 2.72 -23.86
C ASP A 231 2.74 2.60 -25.07
N ARG A 232 2.84 1.39 -25.61
CA ARG A 232 3.64 1.04 -26.80
C ARG A 232 2.79 0.52 -27.95
N SER A 233 1.52 0.89 -28.00
CA SER A 233 0.56 0.41 -29.01
C SER A 233 0.95 0.80 -30.43
N ASP A 234 1.78 1.84 -30.60
CA ASP A 234 2.37 2.28 -31.86
C ASP A 234 3.71 1.61 -32.18
N GLY A 235 4.16 0.67 -31.35
CA GLY A 235 5.43 -0.05 -31.49
C GLY A 235 6.67 0.76 -31.08
N ARG A 236 6.51 1.98 -30.56
CA ARG A 236 7.61 2.84 -30.12
C ARG A 236 7.79 2.83 -28.60
N ILE A 237 8.97 3.22 -28.16
CA ILE A 237 9.34 3.34 -26.74
C ILE A 237 9.04 4.77 -26.27
N PRO A 238 8.16 4.95 -25.27
CA PRO A 238 7.79 6.28 -24.79
C PRO A 238 8.95 7.00 -24.06
N VAL A 239 9.20 8.26 -24.45
CA VAL A 239 10.09 9.18 -23.77
C VAL A 239 9.28 10.41 -23.37
N ASN A 240 8.77 10.41 -22.14
CA ASN A 240 7.85 11.43 -21.63
C ASN A 240 8.62 12.45 -20.81
N ILE A 241 8.86 13.62 -21.38
CA ILE A 241 9.58 14.73 -20.75
C ILE A 241 8.57 15.72 -20.20
N ILE A 242 8.56 15.91 -18.89
CA ILE A 242 7.72 16.87 -18.19
C ILE A 242 8.56 18.12 -17.93
N TYR A 243 8.35 19.14 -18.77
CA TYR A 243 9.08 20.40 -18.71
C TYR A 243 8.44 21.32 -17.66
N MET A 244 9.08 21.45 -16.49
CA MET A 244 8.49 22.11 -15.32
C MET A 244 8.67 23.63 -15.30
N ASN A 245 9.43 24.20 -16.23
CA ASN A 245 9.74 25.63 -16.26
C ASN A 245 8.53 26.51 -16.61
N THR A 246 7.44 25.93 -17.10
CA THR A 246 6.16 26.64 -17.29
C THR A 246 5.41 26.91 -15.98
N LEU A 247 5.86 26.33 -14.87
CA LEU A 247 5.34 26.60 -13.52
C LEU A 247 6.18 27.70 -12.86
N ASN A 248 5.53 28.81 -12.55
CA ASN A 248 6.20 30.04 -12.09
C ASN A 248 6.67 29.97 -10.63
N SER A 249 6.03 29.18 -9.78
CA SER A 249 6.37 29.10 -8.35
C SER A 249 6.94 27.75 -7.93
N ALA A 250 7.80 27.76 -6.91
CA ALA A 250 8.31 26.52 -6.31
C ALA A 250 7.18 25.66 -5.71
N ASN A 251 6.13 26.29 -5.17
CA ASN A 251 4.95 25.61 -4.62
C ASN A 251 4.19 24.85 -5.73
N ASP A 252 4.00 25.48 -6.90
CA ASP A 252 3.36 24.84 -8.06
C ASP A 252 4.16 23.63 -8.54
N LYS A 253 5.50 23.77 -8.65
CA LYS A 253 6.39 22.68 -9.04
C LYS A 253 6.31 21.52 -8.05
N GLN A 254 6.35 21.81 -6.75
CA GLN A 254 6.27 20.79 -5.69
C GLN A 254 4.93 20.08 -5.66
N PHE A 255 3.81 20.81 -5.80
CA PHE A 255 2.47 20.23 -5.79
C PHE A 255 2.20 19.36 -7.01
N PHE A 256 2.56 19.84 -8.21
CA PHE A 256 2.45 19.06 -9.44
C PHE A 256 3.26 17.77 -9.33
N LEU A 257 4.52 17.88 -8.90
CA LEU A 257 5.41 16.74 -8.74
C LEU A 257 4.91 15.76 -7.67
N ALA A 258 4.42 16.25 -6.52
CA ALA A 258 3.85 15.40 -5.49
C ALA A 258 2.66 14.58 -6.02
N THR A 259 1.81 15.20 -6.84
CA THR A 259 0.66 14.52 -7.43
C THR A 259 1.10 13.49 -8.48
N LEU A 260 2.04 13.84 -9.36
CA LEU A 260 2.62 12.89 -10.32
C LEU A 260 3.25 11.66 -9.63
N LEU A 261 4.05 11.88 -8.58
CA LEU A 261 4.72 10.80 -7.86
C LEU A 261 3.71 9.91 -7.13
N ARG A 262 2.61 10.49 -6.62
CA ARG A 262 1.51 9.73 -6.04
C ARG A 262 0.80 8.87 -7.10
N GLU A 263 0.53 9.39 -8.28
CA GLU A 263 -0.03 8.59 -9.38
C GLU A 263 0.90 7.45 -9.77
N LEU A 264 2.21 7.72 -9.87
CA LEU A 264 3.22 6.68 -10.12
C LEU A 264 3.24 5.63 -9.00
N TYR A 265 3.13 6.06 -7.74
CA TYR A 265 3.04 5.17 -6.58
C TYR A 265 1.83 4.25 -6.65
N CYS A 266 0.64 4.81 -6.87
CA CYS A 266 -0.59 4.03 -7.02
C CYS A 266 -0.50 3.07 -8.22
N TRP A 267 0.04 3.53 -9.34
CA TRP A 267 0.18 2.74 -10.55
C TRP A 267 1.13 1.55 -10.36
N MET A 268 2.28 1.74 -9.71
CA MET A 268 3.24 0.65 -9.52
C MET A 268 2.68 -0.45 -8.60
N LEU A 269 1.85 -0.09 -7.61
CA LEU A 269 1.17 -1.07 -6.74
C LEU A 269 0.20 -1.96 -7.54
N LYS A 270 -0.48 -1.38 -8.54
CA LYS A 270 -1.38 -2.10 -9.44
C LYS A 270 -0.64 -2.95 -10.47
N ASN A 271 0.57 -2.54 -10.85
CA ASN A 271 1.36 -3.17 -11.91
C ASN A 271 2.69 -3.73 -11.37
N PRO A 272 2.68 -4.77 -10.51
CA PRO A 272 3.90 -5.38 -10.01
C PRO A 272 4.67 -6.07 -11.14
N SER A 273 6.00 -5.91 -11.13
CA SER A 273 6.89 -6.50 -12.13
C SER A 273 8.23 -6.86 -11.50
N GLU A 274 8.70 -8.08 -11.79
CA GLU A 274 10.06 -8.52 -11.45
C GLU A 274 11.12 -7.95 -12.39
N GLN A 275 10.72 -7.45 -13.57
CA GLN A 275 11.62 -6.82 -14.55
C GLN A 275 11.51 -5.30 -14.48
N VAL A 276 12.56 -4.59 -14.88
CA VAL A 276 12.50 -3.14 -15.03
C VAL A 276 11.50 -2.81 -16.14
N GLN A 277 10.39 -2.17 -15.76
CA GLN A 277 9.33 -1.80 -16.69
C GLN A 277 9.39 -0.34 -17.13
N MET A 278 10.05 0.52 -16.35
CA MET A 278 10.29 1.93 -16.68
C MET A 278 11.40 2.55 -15.84
N LEU A 279 11.97 3.65 -16.34
CA LEU A 279 12.79 4.55 -15.53
C LEU A 279 12.06 5.86 -15.26
N PHE A 280 12.07 6.29 -14.00
CA PHE A 280 11.66 7.61 -13.58
C PHE A 280 12.91 8.47 -13.32
N TYR A 281 13.06 9.53 -14.09
CA TYR A 281 14.18 10.45 -13.98
C TYR A 281 13.79 11.77 -13.34
N VAL A 282 14.69 12.30 -12.50
CA VAL A 282 14.61 13.66 -11.97
C VAL A 282 15.98 14.32 -11.95
N ASP A 283 16.06 15.50 -12.58
CA ASP A 283 17.23 16.36 -12.43
C ASP A 283 17.12 17.21 -11.16
N GLU A 284 18.25 17.49 -10.54
CA GLU A 284 18.39 18.23 -9.28
C GLU A 284 17.33 17.84 -8.23
N ILE A 285 17.39 16.59 -7.77
CA ILE A 285 16.37 16.03 -6.86
C ILE A 285 16.34 16.68 -5.46
N ALA A 286 17.45 17.29 -5.02
CA ALA A 286 17.66 17.74 -3.64
C ALA A 286 16.54 18.62 -3.06
N PRO A 287 16.02 19.65 -3.76
CA PRO A 287 14.94 20.49 -3.23
C PRO A 287 13.64 19.75 -2.92
N TYR A 288 13.44 18.56 -3.49
CA TYR A 288 12.19 17.79 -3.39
C TYR A 288 12.24 16.71 -2.32
N ILE A 289 13.42 16.34 -1.81
CA ILE A 289 13.58 15.31 -0.78
C ILE A 289 14.62 15.71 0.30
N PRO A 290 14.53 16.93 0.88
CA PRO A 290 15.52 17.40 1.85
C PRO A 290 15.47 16.63 3.18
N PRO A 291 16.57 16.61 3.96
CA PRO A 291 16.56 16.07 5.31
C PRO A 291 15.61 16.86 6.23
N TYR A 292 15.15 16.20 7.30
CA TYR A 292 14.35 16.84 8.36
C TYR A 292 15.08 18.07 8.95
N PRO A 293 14.40 19.17 9.30
CA PRO A 293 12.95 19.36 9.41
C PRO A 293 12.21 19.74 8.12
N ARG A 294 12.90 19.93 6.99
CA ARG A 294 12.21 20.34 5.76
C ARG A 294 11.40 19.16 5.19
N ASN A 295 10.11 19.37 4.95
CA ASN A 295 9.19 18.34 4.46
C ASN A 295 8.30 18.90 3.32
N PRO A 296 8.87 19.18 2.14
CA PRO A 296 8.07 19.61 1.00
C PRO A 296 7.12 18.48 0.54
N PRO A 297 5.98 18.79 -0.10
CA PRO A 297 4.98 17.80 -0.53
C PRO A 297 5.50 16.55 -1.24
N PRO A 298 6.45 16.61 -2.20
CA PRO A 298 6.90 15.41 -2.92
C PRO A 298 7.80 14.47 -2.09
N LYS A 299 8.30 14.91 -0.92
CA LYS A 299 9.29 14.15 -0.13
C LYS A 299 8.80 12.77 0.27
N GLU A 300 7.56 12.67 0.73
CA GLU A 300 6.97 11.42 1.20
C GLU A 300 6.78 10.43 0.05
N ALA A 301 6.31 10.92 -1.11
CA ALA A 301 6.18 10.13 -2.33
C ALA A 301 7.53 9.56 -2.77
N TYR A 302 8.57 10.40 -2.82
CA TYR A 302 9.90 9.94 -3.16
C TYR A 302 10.44 8.92 -2.16
N ALA A 303 10.27 9.15 -0.86
CA ALA A 303 10.73 8.22 0.17
C ALA A 303 10.09 6.83 0.00
N LEU A 304 8.81 6.78 -0.36
CA LEU A 304 8.12 5.53 -0.68
C LEU A 304 8.64 4.90 -1.97
N LEU A 305 8.84 5.68 -3.04
CA LEU A 305 9.40 5.18 -4.29
C LEU A 305 10.80 4.59 -4.09
N PHE A 306 11.73 5.32 -3.47
CA PHE A 306 13.08 4.79 -3.16
C PHE A 306 13.04 3.50 -2.33
N LYS A 307 12.07 3.37 -1.41
CA LYS A 307 11.95 2.19 -0.55
C LYS A 307 11.31 0.99 -1.26
N GLN A 308 10.35 1.24 -2.14
CA GLN A 308 9.41 0.22 -2.62
C GLN A 308 9.51 -0.08 -4.12
N ALA A 309 9.86 0.91 -4.95
CA ALA A 309 9.79 0.84 -6.42
C ALA A 309 10.56 -0.35 -7.02
N ARG A 310 11.64 -0.79 -6.36
CA ARG A 310 12.41 -1.99 -6.72
C ARG A 310 11.55 -3.26 -6.91
N LYS A 311 10.50 -3.42 -6.11
CA LYS A 311 9.61 -4.60 -6.16
C LYS A 311 8.63 -4.56 -7.33
N TYR A 312 8.44 -3.37 -7.88
CA TYR A 312 7.45 -3.08 -8.90
C TYR A 312 8.14 -2.65 -10.20
N GLY A 313 9.41 -3.01 -10.42
CA GLY A 313 10.09 -2.75 -11.69
C GLY A 313 10.28 -1.28 -12.06
N VAL A 314 10.11 -0.34 -11.13
CA VAL A 314 10.33 1.10 -11.39
C VAL A 314 11.72 1.49 -10.92
N GLY A 315 12.59 1.89 -11.85
CA GLY A 315 13.94 2.36 -11.54
C GLY A 315 14.02 3.88 -11.46
N ILE A 316 14.53 4.43 -10.37
CA ILE A 316 14.77 5.87 -10.24
C ILE A 316 16.19 6.17 -10.73
N VAL A 317 16.31 7.15 -11.63
CA VAL A 317 17.59 7.75 -12.02
C VAL A 317 17.56 9.20 -11.58
N ALA A 318 18.48 9.61 -10.71
CA ALA A 318 18.48 10.96 -10.18
C ALA A 318 19.85 11.61 -10.33
N ALA A 319 19.85 12.92 -10.56
CA ALA A 319 21.03 13.75 -10.54
C ALA A 319 20.91 14.82 -9.46
N THR A 320 22.04 15.20 -8.85
CA THR A 320 22.10 16.28 -7.88
C THR A 320 23.52 16.81 -7.73
N GLN A 321 23.64 18.11 -7.51
CA GLN A 321 24.91 18.74 -7.17
C GLN A 321 25.24 18.63 -5.68
N ASN A 322 24.22 18.57 -4.82
CA ASN A 322 24.41 18.57 -3.38
C ASN A 322 23.74 17.37 -2.70
N VAL A 323 24.56 16.41 -2.27
CA VAL A 323 24.08 15.19 -1.63
C VAL A 323 23.62 15.39 -0.18
N THR A 324 24.15 16.39 0.54
CA THR A 324 23.76 16.64 1.94
C THR A 324 22.35 17.18 2.07
N ASP A 325 21.81 17.69 0.97
CA ASP A 325 20.47 18.26 0.90
C ASP A 325 19.44 17.19 0.51
N ILE A 326 19.80 15.90 0.62
CA ILE A 326 18.91 14.76 0.37
C ILE A 326 18.75 13.93 1.65
N ASP A 327 17.53 13.44 1.88
CA ASP A 327 17.21 12.55 2.98
C ASP A 327 18.06 11.27 2.92
N TYR A 328 18.84 11.03 3.98
CA TYR A 328 19.76 9.89 4.07
C TYR A 328 19.06 8.53 3.92
N LYS A 329 17.77 8.43 4.27
CA LYS A 329 17.01 7.18 4.13
C LYS A 329 16.77 6.81 2.67
N ALA A 330 16.60 7.81 1.80
CA ALA A 330 16.46 7.61 0.37
C ALA A 330 17.80 7.24 -0.27
N LEU A 331 18.88 7.94 0.12
CA LEU A 331 20.24 7.61 -0.35
C LEU A 331 20.63 6.17 -0.02
N ALA A 332 20.27 5.67 1.17
CA ALA A 332 20.54 4.30 1.57
C ALA A 332 19.84 3.23 0.71
N GLN A 333 18.87 3.60 -0.14
CA GLN A 333 18.23 2.67 -1.07
C GLN A 333 18.94 2.60 -2.44
N VAL A 334 19.84 3.56 -2.73
CA VAL A 334 20.56 3.63 -4.00
C VAL A 334 21.74 2.66 -4.00
N ASN A 335 21.78 1.79 -5.00
CA ASN A 335 22.87 0.84 -5.21
C ASN A 335 23.94 1.36 -6.16
N THR A 336 23.53 1.99 -7.27
CA THR A 336 24.47 2.44 -8.31
C THR A 336 24.74 3.93 -8.15
N TRP A 337 26.00 4.28 -7.93
CA TRP A 337 26.46 5.65 -7.76
C TRP A 337 27.47 5.98 -8.83
N CYS A 338 27.25 7.08 -9.55
CA CYS A 338 28.21 7.61 -10.50
C CYS A 338 28.72 8.95 -9.98
N LEU A 339 29.97 8.97 -9.53
CA LEU A 339 30.61 10.13 -8.91
C LEU A 339 31.50 10.84 -9.93
N GLY A 340 31.07 12.03 -10.35
CA GLY A 340 31.83 12.91 -11.23
C GLY A 340 32.73 13.86 -10.43
N ARG A 341 33.46 14.71 -11.16
CA ARG A 341 34.46 15.64 -10.60
C ARG A 341 33.94 16.50 -9.44
N MET A 342 34.73 16.56 -8.36
CA MET A 342 34.52 17.42 -7.18
C MET A 342 35.84 18.07 -6.75
N MET A 343 35.93 19.40 -6.84
CA MET A 343 37.20 20.13 -6.62
C MET A 343 37.42 20.56 -5.17
N THR A 344 36.34 20.86 -4.44
CA THR A 344 36.47 21.47 -3.11
C THR A 344 36.55 20.39 -2.03
N LYS A 345 37.41 20.62 -1.02
CA LYS A 345 37.48 19.73 0.16
C LYS A 345 36.12 19.59 0.85
N GLN A 346 35.29 20.64 0.81
CA GLN A 346 33.97 20.63 1.40
C GLN A 346 33.04 19.65 0.67
N ASP A 347 32.98 19.69 -0.67
CA ASP A 347 32.12 18.79 -1.45
C ASP A 347 32.56 17.33 -1.32
N ILE A 348 33.87 17.08 -1.28
CA ILE A 348 34.43 15.74 -1.06
C ILE A 348 34.05 15.22 0.34
N ALA A 349 34.17 16.06 1.38
CA ALA A 349 33.77 15.70 2.73
C ALA A 349 32.25 15.38 2.85
N ARG A 350 31.41 15.95 1.99
CA ARG A 350 29.96 15.68 1.96
C ARG A 350 29.64 14.27 1.45
N VAL A 351 30.41 13.75 0.49
CA VAL A 351 30.22 12.40 -0.06
C VAL A 351 31.01 11.33 0.66
N GLN A 352 32.03 11.70 1.44
CA GLN A 352 32.91 10.78 2.17
C GLN A 352 32.15 9.69 2.93
N LYS A 353 31.23 10.07 3.80
CA LYS A 353 30.46 9.10 4.60
C LYS A 353 29.60 8.15 3.76
N ILE A 354 29.14 8.62 2.60
CA ILE A 354 28.31 7.82 1.68
C ILE A 354 29.20 6.77 1.02
N ILE A 355 30.36 7.19 0.51
CA ILE A 355 31.35 6.32 -0.12
C ILE A 355 31.86 5.28 0.89
N GLU A 356 32.23 5.69 2.10
CA GLU A 356 32.66 4.80 3.19
C GLU A 356 31.58 3.79 3.57
N SER A 357 30.30 4.15 3.44
CA SER A 357 29.18 3.25 3.70
C SER A 357 28.95 2.24 2.57
N ILE A 358 29.33 2.56 1.34
CA ILE A 358 29.10 1.72 0.14
C ILE A 358 30.29 0.78 -0.05
N ASP A 359 31.51 1.33 -0.08
CA ASP A 359 32.77 0.61 -0.23
C ASP A 359 33.82 1.16 0.75
N PRO A 360 33.85 0.67 2.00
CA PRO A 360 34.80 1.15 3.01
C PRO A 360 36.25 0.81 2.67
N VAL A 361 36.49 -0.23 1.87
CA VAL A 361 37.85 -0.70 1.57
C VAL A 361 38.53 0.25 0.59
N ARG A 362 37.78 0.76 -0.39
CA ARG A 362 38.31 1.60 -1.46
C ARG A 362 37.95 3.08 -1.33
N ALA A 363 37.28 3.47 -0.24
CA ALA A 363 36.83 4.85 -0.03
C ALA A 363 37.96 5.88 -0.18
N ASP A 364 39.13 5.65 0.42
CA ASP A 364 40.26 6.56 0.32
C ASP A 364 40.75 6.75 -1.13
N MET A 365 40.77 5.67 -1.92
CA MET A 365 41.13 5.71 -3.33
C MET A 365 40.12 6.55 -4.13
N VAL A 366 38.82 6.34 -3.91
CA VAL A 366 37.76 7.12 -4.56
C VAL A 366 37.93 8.61 -4.23
N LEU A 367 38.05 8.95 -2.94
CA LEU A 367 38.15 10.34 -2.47
C LEU A 367 39.37 11.06 -3.03
N GLN A 368 40.49 10.36 -3.21
CA GLN A 368 41.70 10.92 -3.83
C GLN A 368 41.57 11.11 -5.34
N ARG A 369 40.75 10.30 -6.02
CA ARG A 369 40.55 10.35 -7.48
C ARG A 369 39.50 11.39 -7.90
N LEU A 370 38.47 11.67 -7.07
CA LEU A 370 37.41 12.65 -7.38
C LEU A 370 37.88 14.04 -7.87
N PRO A 371 38.95 14.66 -7.32
CA PRO A 371 39.44 15.96 -7.78
C PRO A 371 40.12 15.92 -9.14
N SER A 372 40.67 14.77 -9.55
CA SER A 372 41.44 14.62 -10.77
C SER A 372 40.62 14.11 -11.96
N LEU A 373 39.35 13.75 -11.74
CA LEU A 373 38.43 13.41 -12.82
C LEU A 373 38.30 14.56 -13.81
N GLN A 374 38.18 14.25 -15.10
CA GLN A 374 37.83 15.22 -16.13
C GLN A 374 36.30 15.33 -16.29
N THR A 375 35.84 16.29 -17.11
CA THR A 375 34.41 16.41 -17.43
C THR A 375 33.97 15.18 -18.25
N GLY A 376 32.95 14.48 -17.77
CA GLY A 376 32.47 13.23 -18.37
C GLY A 376 33.18 11.97 -17.85
N GLU A 377 34.22 12.12 -17.01
CA GLU A 377 34.78 10.99 -16.27
C GLU A 377 34.00 10.78 -14.97
N PHE A 378 33.73 9.51 -14.66
CA PHE A 378 33.00 9.09 -13.47
C PHE A 378 33.65 7.88 -12.81
N LEU A 379 33.57 7.85 -11.49
CA LEU A 379 33.77 6.64 -10.70
C LEU A 379 32.41 6.03 -10.41
N MET A 380 32.16 4.84 -10.95
CA MET A 380 30.93 4.09 -10.67
C MET A 380 31.15 3.06 -9.57
N LEU A 381 30.31 3.16 -8.54
CA LEU A 381 30.20 2.18 -7.46
C LEU A 381 28.85 1.47 -7.61
N SER A 382 28.86 0.16 -7.82
CA SER A 382 27.65 -0.66 -7.87
C SER A 382 27.96 -2.05 -7.29
N PRO A 383 27.97 -2.20 -5.96
CA PRO A 383 28.51 -3.39 -5.30
C PRO A 383 27.74 -4.68 -5.62
N ASP A 384 26.47 -4.58 -6.01
CA ASP A 384 25.68 -5.73 -6.45
C ASP A 384 26.08 -6.25 -7.85
N PHE A 385 26.81 -5.46 -8.66
CA PHE A 385 27.06 -5.74 -10.08
C PHE A 385 28.53 -5.70 -10.50
N PHE A 386 29.38 -4.95 -9.78
CA PHE A 386 30.81 -4.87 -10.03
C PHE A 386 31.57 -5.12 -8.73
N ASP A 387 32.60 -5.96 -8.82
CA ASP A 387 33.49 -6.26 -7.69
C ASP A 387 34.41 -5.08 -7.36
N ASP A 388 34.71 -4.22 -8.34
CA ASP A 388 35.59 -3.06 -8.22
C ASP A 388 34.95 -1.75 -8.72
N ILE A 389 35.58 -0.63 -8.41
CA ILE A 389 35.20 0.70 -8.88
C ILE A 389 35.49 0.78 -10.38
N VAL A 390 34.48 1.19 -11.15
CA VAL A 390 34.64 1.38 -12.58
C VAL A 390 34.96 2.85 -12.84
N ASP A 391 36.21 3.15 -13.22
CA ASP A 391 36.67 4.47 -13.67
C ASP A 391 36.46 4.57 -15.19
N PHE A 392 35.51 5.40 -15.63
CA PHE A 392 35.10 5.44 -17.02
C PHE A 392 34.79 6.84 -17.54
N GLN A 393 35.03 7.02 -18.83
CA GLN A 393 34.57 8.16 -19.62
C GLN A 393 33.22 7.83 -20.22
N VAL A 394 32.21 8.68 -19.94
CA VAL A 394 30.88 8.54 -20.50
C VAL A 394 30.89 8.67 -22.02
N ARG A 395 30.07 7.84 -22.69
CA ARG A 395 29.78 7.95 -24.12
C ARG A 395 29.16 9.30 -24.43
N TRP A 396 29.60 9.94 -25.52
CA TRP A 396 28.97 11.16 -25.99
C TRP A 396 27.57 10.93 -26.53
N LEU A 397 26.69 11.91 -26.34
CA LEU A 397 25.27 11.81 -26.65
C LEU A 397 25.03 11.63 -28.14
N VAL A 398 23.93 10.96 -28.49
CA VAL A 398 23.40 10.95 -29.87
C VAL A 398 22.32 12.02 -30.07
N THR A 399 21.87 12.62 -28.98
CA THR A 399 20.97 13.78 -28.93
C THR A 399 21.75 15.07 -28.69
N ASP A 400 21.16 16.21 -29.05
CA ASP A 400 21.79 17.52 -28.89
C ASP A 400 21.96 17.89 -27.39
N HIS A 401 22.98 18.64 -27.00
CA HIS A 401 23.22 19.03 -25.60
C HIS A 401 23.02 20.53 -25.38
N LEU A 402 21.74 20.94 -25.28
CA LEU A 402 21.33 22.32 -25.09
C LEU A 402 20.31 22.46 -23.96
N THR A 403 20.34 23.61 -23.28
CA THR A 403 19.27 24.05 -22.38
C THR A 403 18.17 24.73 -23.20
N LEU A 404 16.97 24.16 -23.21
CA LEU A 404 15.83 24.72 -23.93
C LEU A 404 15.00 25.61 -23.00
N ASP A 405 14.63 26.78 -23.49
CA ASP A 405 13.64 27.63 -22.82
C ASP A 405 12.23 27.38 -23.36
N GLU A 406 11.24 28.09 -22.81
CA GLU A 406 9.85 27.92 -23.23
C GLU A 406 9.60 28.20 -24.73
N LYS A 407 10.30 29.15 -25.36
CA LYS A 407 10.04 29.48 -26.78
C LYS A 407 10.52 28.35 -27.69
N ASP A 408 11.54 27.60 -27.27
CA ASP A 408 12.12 26.52 -28.05
C ASP A 408 11.32 25.21 -27.94
N ILE A 409 10.58 24.99 -26.85
CA ILE A 409 9.71 23.81 -26.68
C ILE A 409 8.74 23.62 -27.84
N SER A 410 8.12 24.71 -28.31
CA SER A 410 7.15 24.66 -29.41
C SER A 410 7.74 24.16 -30.73
N LYS A 411 9.06 24.33 -30.92
CA LYS A 411 9.80 23.87 -32.12
C LYS A 411 10.26 22.42 -32.00
N CYS A 412 10.33 21.89 -30.77
CA CYS A 412 10.77 20.54 -30.47
C CYS A 412 9.61 19.52 -30.48
N LEU A 413 8.39 19.97 -30.80
CA LEU A 413 7.21 19.11 -30.88
C LEU A 413 7.28 18.20 -32.12
N VAL A 414 7.42 16.91 -31.88
CA VAL A 414 7.36 15.86 -32.89
C VAL A 414 5.90 15.65 -33.33
N PRO A 415 5.54 15.87 -34.61
CA PRO A 415 4.16 15.77 -35.09
C PRO A 415 3.51 14.42 -34.80
N GLU A 416 4.25 13.33 -34.95
CA GLU A 416 3.80 11.95 -34.72
C GLU A 416 3.39 11.75 -33.25
N SER A 417 4.19 12.25 -32.31
CA SER A 417 3.87 12.19 -30.88
C SER A 417 2.58 12.95 -30.59
N ARG A 418 2.42 14.16 -31.15
CA ARG A 418 1.18 14.94 -30.97
C ARG A 418 -0.05 14.19 -31.50
N MET A 419 0.07 13.59 -32.69
CA MET A 419 -1.02 12.79 -33.28
C MET A 419 -1.37 11.57 -32.42
N PHE A 420 -0.38 10.90 -31.84
CA PHE A 420 -0.58 9.78 -30.93
C PHE A 420 -1.42 10.20 -29.72
N PHE A 421 -1.04 11.27 -29.01
CA PHE A 421 -1.79 11.71 -27.83
C PHE A 421 -3.16 12.28 -28.17
N ASP A 422 -3.30 13.01 -29.28
CA ASP A 422 -4.61 13.47 -29.75
C ASP A 422 -5.55 12.29 -30.04
N LYS A 423 -5.02 11.18 -30.55
CA LYS A 423 -5.78 9.93 -30.76
C LYS A 423 -6.10 9.26 -29.42
N TYR A 424 -5.11 9.06 -28.55
CA TYR A 424 -5.29 8.45 -27.22
C TYR A 424 -6.40 9.15 -26.43
N LEU A 425 -6.35 10.48 -26.35
CA LEU A 425 -7.36 11.29 -25.64
C LEU A 425 -8.75 11.23 -26.27
N ARG A 426 -8.85 11.05 -27.60
CA ARG A 426 -10.13 10.85 -28.28
C ARG A 426 -10.71 9.47 -27.97
N GLU A 427 -9.87 8.44 -27.92
CA GLU A 427 -10.26 7.08 -27.60
C GLU A 427 -10.69 6.96 -26.13
N GLU A 428 -9.94 7.54 -25.20
CA GLU A 428 -10.37 7.64 -23.80
C GLU A 428 -11.71 8.36 -23.66
N LYS A 429 -11.90 9.51 -24.33
CA LYS A 429 -13.19 10.21 -24.31
C LYS A 429 -14.33 9.39 -24.92
N LYS A 430 -14.04 8.49 -25.87
CA LYS A 430 -15.04 7.55 -26.41
C LYS A 430 -15.32 6.44 -25.40
N VAL A 431 -14.31 5.85 -24.78
CA VAL A 431 -14.44 4.82 -23.74
C VAL A 431 -15.21 5.37 -22.54
N ALA A 432 -14.88 6.58 -22.07
CA ALA A 432 -15.59 7.28 -21.00
C ALA A 432 -17.01 7.70 -21.36
N LYS A 433 -17.34 7.89 -22.66
CA LYS A 433 -18.71 8.14 -23.13
C LYS A 433 -19.49 6.85 -23.42
N SER A 434 -18.82 5.76 -23.77
CA SER A 434 -19.41 4.43 -24.01
C SER A 434 -19.58 3.62 -22.74
N GLN A 435 -18.79 3.92 -21.69
CA GLN A 435 -19.18 3.71 -20.31
C GLN A 435 -20.31 4.71 -20.00
N VAL A 436 -21.50 4.40 -20.53
CA VAL A 436 -22.74 4.91 -19.97
C VAL A 436 -22.65 4.69 -18.47
N ALA A 437 -22.92 5.73 -17.67
CA ALA A 437 -23.03 5.62 -16.23
C ALA A 437 -23.72 4.30 -15.89
N PRO A 438 -23.11 3.43 -15.05
CA PRO A 438 -23.74 2.19 -14.63
C PRO A 438 -25.18 2.53 -14.24
N SER A 439 -26.14 1.69 -14.63
CA SER A 439 -27.54 1.96 -14.31
C SER A 439 -27.66 2.31 -12.82
N SER A 440 -28.65 3.13 -12.43
CA SER A 440 -28.79 3.48 -11.00
C SER A 440 -28.90 2.25 -10.08
N LEU A 441 -29.22 1.08 -10.66
CA LEU A 441 -29.19 -0.24 -10.05
C LEU A 441 -27.76 -0.81 -9.94
N ASP A 442 -26.93 -0.79 -10.98
CA ASP A 442 -25.52 -1.25 -10.92
C ASP A 442 -24.70 -0.49 -9.86
N HIS A 443 -24.91 0.82 -9.77
CA HIS A 443 -24.23 1.64 -8.74
C HIS A 443 -24.76 1.33 -7.33
N LEU A 444 -26.05 0.96 -7.21
CA LEU A 444 -26.64 0.57 -5.93
C LEU A 444 -26.17 -0.82 -5.49
N GLU A 445 -26.07 -1.78 -6.41
CA GLU A 445 -25.48 -3.08 -6.16
C GLU A 445 -24.05 -2.97 -5.63
N LYS A 446 -23.23 -2.14 -6.28
CA LYS A 446 -21.85 -1.89 -5.85
C LYS A 446 -21.79 -1.31 -4.44
N ARG A 447 -22.66 -0.34 -4.12
CA ARG A 447 -22.77 0.24 -2.77
C ARG A 447 -23.25 -0.77 -1.73
N ILE A 448 -24.16 -1.68 -2.10
CA ILE A 448 -24.61 -2.78 -1.24
C ILE A 448 -23.45 -3.74 -0.95
N LYS A 449 -22.67 -4.14 -1.97
CA LYS A 449 -21.48 -5.00 -1.79
C LYS A 449 -20.47 -4.34 -0.84
N LEU A 450 -20.13 -3.07 -1.05
CA LEU A 450 -19.20 -2.31 -0.21
C LEU A 450 -19.68 -2.23 1.25
N PHE A 451 -20.96 -1.93 1.45
CA PHE A 451 -21.54 -1.87 2.80
C PHE A 451 -21.52 -3.24 3.50
N LEU A 452 -21.89 -4.31 2.79
CA LEU A 452 -21.81 -5.67 3.32
C LEU A 452 -20.37 -6.05 3.64
N ASN A 453 -19.40 -5.65 2.80
CA ASN A 453 -17.98 -5.89 3.02
C ASN A 453 -17.50 -5.21 4.31
N SER A 454 -17.77 -3.90 4.44
CA SER A 454 -17.41 -3.10 5.61
C SER A 454 -18.06 -3.61 6.90
N ALA A 455 -19.32 -4.04 6.83
CA ALA A 455 -20.05 -4.51 8.00
C ALA A 455 -19.48 -5.81 8.61
N ARG A 456 -18.82 -6.65 7.80
CA ARG A 456 -18.26 -7.97 8.16
C ARG A 456 -19.21 -8.82 9.03
N LYS A 457 -20.52 -8.66 8.79
CA LYS A 457 -21.61 -9.36 9.49
C LYS A 457 -22.86 -9.42 8.61
N GLY A 458 -23.78 -10.32 8.94
CA GLY A 458 -25.08 -10.41 8.29
C GLY A 458 -25.92 -9.17 8.63
N VAL A 459 -26.40 -8.46 7.61
CA VAL A 459 -27.14 -7.21 7.79
C VAL A 459 -28.56 -7.33 7.23
N SER A 460 -29.54 -6.72 7.90
CA SER A 460 -30.93 -6.73 7.43
C SER A 460 -31.12 -5.74 6.28
N ALA A 461 -32.07 -6.01 5.38
CA ALA A 461 -32.40 -5.08 4.29
C ALA A 461 -32.75 -3.68 4.81
N ASP A 462 -33.50 -3.57 5.92
CA ASP A 462 -33.83 -2.28 6.54
C ASP A 462 -32.57 -1.50 6.93
N SER A 463 -31.59 -2.19 7.51
CA SER A 463 -30.31 -1.57 7.88
C SER A 463 -29.50 -1.15 6.66
N ILE A 464 -29.55 -1.90 5.56
CA ILE A 464 -28.90 -1.52 4.29
C ILE A 464 -29.56 -0.25 3.72
N VAL A 465 -30.90 -0.20 3.73
CA VAL A 465 -31.70 0.96 3.31
C VAL A 465 -31.33 2.21 4.13
N GLU A 466 -31.30 2.10 5.45
CA GLU A 466 -30.96 3.19 6.36
C GLU A 466 -29.51 3.68 6.16
N ASN A 467 -28.54 2.75 6.07
CA ASN A 467 -27.12 3.12 5.96
C ASN A 467 -26.77 3.67 4.58
N LEU A 468 -27.40 3.17 3.51
CA LEU A 468 -27.20 3.66 2.15
C LEU A 468 -28.10 4.84 1.80
N ASN A 469 -29.00 5.27 2.68
CA ASN A 469 -29.98 6.33 2.44
C ASN A 469 -30.63 6.20 1.04
N SER A 470 -31.10 5.00 0.73
CA SER A 470 -31.57 4.62 -0.62
C SER A 470 -33.00 4.07 -0.56
N ASP A 471 -33.71 4.10 -1.68
CA ASP A 471 -35.09 3.60 -1.75
C ASP A 471 -35.19 2.11 -1.39
N ALA A 472 -36.18 1.76 -0.56
CA ALA A 472 -36.35 0.40 -0.06
C ALA A 472 -36.76 -0.61 -1.14
N GLY A 473 -37.46 -0.17 -2.20
CA GLY A 473 -37.78 -1.00 -3.35
C GLY A 473 -36.54 -1.34 -4.15
N LYS A 474 -35.76 -0.32 -4.52
CA LYS A 474 -34.50 -0.48 -5.29
C LYS A 474 -33.47 -1.32 -4.57
N VAL A 475 -33.31 -1.15 -3.25
CA VAL A 475 -32.38 -1.97 -2.45
C VAL A 475 -32.80 -3.44 -2.44
N ARG A 476 -34.10 -3.73 -2.39
CA ARG A 476 -34.60 -5.12 -2.43
C ARG A 476 -34.41 -5.78 -3.78
N GLU A 477 -34.61 -5.02 -4.86
CA GLU A 477 -34.36 -5.45 -6.24
C GLU A 477 -32.87 -5.78 -6.45
N ALA A 478 -31.98 -4.84 -6.12
CA ALA A 478 -30.54 -5.05 -6.18
C ALA A 478 -30.07 -6.23 -5.29
N LEU A 479 -30.59 -6.35 -4.06
CA LEU A 479 -30.26 -7.50 -3.20
C LEU A 479 -30.75 -8.84 -3.79
N GLN A 480 -31.85 -8.83 -4.53
CA GLN A 480 -32.34 -10.04 -5.17
C GLN A 480 -31.41 -10.46 -6.31
N GLU A 481 -31.01 -9.54 -7.17
CA GLU A 481 -30.07 -9.78 -8.27
C GLU A 481 -28.70 -10.24 -7.76
N LEU A 482 -28.18 -9.61 -6.70
CA LEU A 482 -26.95 -10.04 -6.03
C LEU A 482 -27.02 -11.43 -5.39
N VAL A 483 -28.21 -11.85 -4.98
CA VAL A 483 -28.43 -13.21 -4.46
C VAL A 483 -28.55 -14.23 -5.59
N GLU A 484 -29.20 -13.85 -6.70
CA GLU A 484 -29.34 -14.71 -7.88
C GLU A 484 -28.00 -14.95 -8.59
N THR A 485 -27.13 -13.94 -8.62
CA THR A 485 -25.76 -14.03 -9.15
C THR A 485 -24.78 -14.74 -8.21
N GLY A 486 -25.18 -15.04 -6.97
CA GLY A 486 -24.37 -15.77 -5.99
C GLY A 486 -23.30 -14.93 -5.27
N VAL A 487 -23.25 -13.61 -5.49
CA VAL A 487 -22.30 -12.70 -4.81
C VAL A 487 -22.70 -12.47 -3.35
N VAL A 488 -24.00 -12.36 -3.11
CA VAL A 488 -24.58 -12.17 -1.78
C VAL A 488 -25.35 -13.43 -1.39
N GLU A 489 -25.17 -13.88 -0.16
CA GLU A 489 -26.04 -14.89 0.43
C GLU A 489 -27.06 -14.24 1.36
N LYS A 490 -28.20 -14.92 1.54
CA LYS A 490 -29.24 -14.52 2.48
C LYS A 490 -29.68 -15.68 3.36
N GLY A 491 -30.06 -15.36 4.59
CA GLY A 491 -30.57 -16.38 5.51
C GLY A 491 -31.07 -15.79 6.81
N ARG A 492 -31.70 -16.65 7.62
CA ARG A 492 -32.30 -16.26 8.89
C ARG A 492 -31.56 -16.92 10.06
N PRO A 493 -31.11 -16.16 11.05
CA PRO A 493 -30.60 -16.72 12.30
C PRO A 493 -31.67 -17.60 12.96
N ARG A 494 -31.24 -18.65 13.65
CA ARG A 494 -32.16 -19.57 14.33
C ARG A 494 -32.83 -18.87 15.52
N GLY A 495 -34.14 -18.63 15.39
CA GLY A 495 -34.94 -17.87 16.36
C GLY A 495 -35.00 -16.36 16.09
N GLY A 496 -34.37 -15.88 15.01
CA GLY A 496 -34.48 -14.50 14.53
C GLY A 496 -35.68 -14.31 13.60
N THR A 497 -36.25 -13.11 13.59
CA THR A 497 -37.39 -12.74 12.75
C THR A 497 -36.98 -12.08 11.43
N LYS A 498 -35.75 -11.55 11.34
CA LYS A 498 -35.25 -10.82 10.16
C LYS A 498 -34.37 -11.71 9.27
N THR A 499 -34.52 -11.56 7.95
CA THR A 499 -33.55 -12.07 6.96
C THR A 499 -32.33 -11.16 6.95
N LEU A 500 -31.15 -11.77 7.00
CA LEU A 500 -29.87 -11.10 6.89
C LEU A 500 -29.24 -11.42 5.54
N TYR A 501 -28.41 -10.51 5.06
CA TYR A 501 -27.64 -10.58 3.82
C TYR A 501 -26.15 -10.40 4.14
N TRP A 502 -25.27 -11.11 3.43
CA TRP A 502 -23.81 -11.02 3.57
C TRP A 502 -23.11 -11.42 2.27
N LEU A 503 -21.85 -11.03 2.10
CA LEU A 503 -21.05 -11.49 0.95
C LEU A 503 -20.78 -12.99 1.08
N GLN A 504 -20.99 -13.74 -0.01
CA GLN A 504 -20.83 -15.19 -0.05
C GLN A 504 -19.46 -15.65 0.47
N GLU A 505 -18.40 -14.90 0.16
CA GLU A 505 -17.02 -15.17 0.59
C GLU A 505 -16.82 -15.19 2.12
N PHE A 506 -17.73 -14.60 2.90
CA PHE A 506 -17.65 -14.61 4.36
C PHE A 506 -18.03 -15.96 4.98
N GLY A 507 -18.83 -16.77 4.28
CA GLY A 507 -19.19 -18.12 4.73
C GLY A 507 -19.98 -18.17 6.04
N PHE A 508 -20.80 -17.15 6.33
CA PHE A 508 -21.63 -17.14 7.53
C PHE A 508 -22.61 -18.32 7.54
N LYS A 509 -22.92 -18.81 8.75
CA LYS A 509 -23.78 -19.99 8.96
C LYS A 509 -24.93 -19.62 9.90
N PRO A 510 -26.00 -18.96 9.41
CA PRO A 510 -27.11 -18.51 10.26
C PRO A 510 -27.85 -19.64 10.98
N SER A 511 -27.87 -20.85 10.41
CA SER A 511 -28.43 -22.04 11.06
C SER A 511 -27.71 -22.41 12.37
N MET A 512 -26.46 -21.96 12.51
CA MET A 512 -25.61 -22.07 13.70
C MET A 512 -25.52 -20.77 14.52
N ASN A 513 -26.28 -19.72 14.15
CA ASN A 513 -26.17 -18.35 14.70
C ASN A 513 -24.78 -17.72 14.53
N ILE A 514 -24.04 -18.13 13.49
CA ILE A 514 -22.80 -17.47 13.07
C ILE A 514 -23.19 -16.51 11.94
N VAL A 515 -23.28 -15.24 12.27
CA VAL A 515 -23.74 -14.18 11.35
C VAL A 515 -22.79 -13.00 11.34
N GLY A 516 -21.51 -13.25 11.61
CA GLY A 516 -20.44 -12.26 11.69
C GLY A 516 -19.11 -12.95 11.92
N GLU A 517 -18.09 -12.14 12.16
CA GLU A 517 -16.77 -12.63 12.52
C GLU A 517 -16.81 -13.55 13.73
N ILE A 518 -15.90 -14.51 13.69
CA ILE A 518 -15.66 -15.47 14.75
C ILE A 518 -14.32 -15.16 15.39
N LEU A 519 -14.13 -15.56 16.64
CA LEU A 519 -12.84 -15.42 17.31
C LEU A 519 -12.02 -16.70 17.13
N THR A 520 -10.73 -16.56 16.89
CA THR A 520 -9.79 -17.69 16.83
C THR A 520 -8.65 -17.46 17.80
N VAL A 521 -8.17 -18.53 18.44
CA VAL A 521 -6.95 -18.46 19.24
C VAL A 521 -5.77 -18.81 18.34
N PRO A 522 -4.70 -17.99 18.27
CA PRO A 522 -3.53 -18.28 17.44
C PRO A 522 -2.83 -19.58 17.84
N ILE A 523 -2.31 -20.29 16.84
CA ILE A 523 -1.44 -21.46 17.05
C ILE A 523 -0.06 -20.94 17.43
N ARG A 524 0.40 -21.25 18.64
CA ARG A 524 1.75 -20.91 19.14
C ARG A 524 2.64 -22.13 19.33
N ILE A 525 2.04 -23.32 19.45
CA ILE A 525 2.74 -24.59 19.63
C ILE A 525 2.63 -25.40 18.35
N ALA A 526 3.74 -25.53 17.65
CA ALA A 526 3.85 -26.36 16.45
C ALA A 526 3.69 -27.85 16.78
N GLN A 527 3.33 -28.65 15.77
CA GLN A 527 3.13 -30.10 15.87
C GLN A 527 4.30 -30.83 16.55
N VAL A 528 5.54 -30.46 16.18
CA VAL A 528 6.77 -31.06 16.72
C VAL A 528 6.87 -30.80 18.22
N GLU A 529 6.57 -29.57 18.65
CA GLU A 529 6.61 -29.21 20.05
C GLU A 529 5.47 -29.86 20.85
N ALA A 530 4.25 -29.88 20.31
CA ALA A 530 3.12 -30.57 20.93
C ALA A 530 3.43 -32.06 21.17
N THR A 531 3.99 -32.72 20.15
CA THR A 531 4.44 -34.12 20.22
C THR A 531 5.52 -34.31 21.28
N ARG A 532 6.49 -33.39 21.36
CA ARG A 532 7.56 -33.40 22.38
C ARG A 532 6.97 -33.26 23.80
N ARG A 533 6.09 -32.29 24.02
CA ARG A 533 5.44 -32.04 25.32
C ARG A 533 4.60 -33.25 25.76
N ALA A 534 3.89 -33.88 24.83
CA ALA A 534 3.06 -35.04 25.09
C ALA A 534 3.84 -36.33 25.44
N ARG A 535 5.15 -36.43 25.13
CA ARG A 535 5.98 -37.58 25.54
C ARG A 535 5.94 -37.82 27.06
N SER A 536 5.85 -36.74 27.84
CA SER A 536 5.75 -36.84 29.31
C SER A 536 4.49 -37.58 29.78
N LEU A 537 3.40 -37.51 29.01
CA LEU A 537 2.09 -38.07 29.29
C LEU A 537 1.94 -39.54 28.85
N LEU A 538 2.87 -40.04 28.02
CA LEU A 538 2.86 -41.42 27.54
C LEU A 538 3.12 -42.41 28.68
N ASP A 539 2.42 -43.54 28.66
CA ASP A 539 2.61 -44.60 29.65
C ASP A 539 4.01 -45.21 29.50
N GLY A 540 4.70 -45.40 30.63
CA GLY A 540 6.07 -45.90 30.64
C GLY A 540 6.65 -46.03 32.04
N GLY A 541 7.75 -46.77 32.15
CA GLY A 541 8.52 -46.91 33.39
C GLY A 541 9.98 -46.53 33.18
N PHE A 542 10.84 -46.89 34.13
CA PHE A 542 12.26 -46.53 34.12
C PHE A 542 13.03 -47.00 32.85
N PHE A 543 12.60 -48.11 32.23
CA PHE A 543 13.20 -48.69 31.02
C PHE A 543 12.62 -48.16 29.69
N GLY A 544 11.84 -47.06 29.72
CA GLY A 544 11.35 -46.39 28.52
C GLY A 544 9.81 -46.36 28.38
N LYS A 545 9.35 -45.61 27.36
CA LYS A 545 7.92 -45.44 27.08
C LYS A 545 7.35 -46.66 26.38
N LYS A 546 6.25 -47.18 26.94
CA LYS A 546 5.47 -48.30 26.42
C LYS A 546 4.52 -47.89 25.30
N GLU A 547 4.26 -46.59 25.20
CA GLU A 547 3.48 -45.97 24.12
C GLU A 547 4.37 -45.14 23.18
N GLU A 548 3.87 -44.89 21.99
CA GLU A 548 4.40 -43.93 21.02
C GLU A 548 3.28 -43.14 20.35
N ILE A 549 3.56 -41.88 20.02
CA ILE A 549 2.69 -41.04 19.19
C ILE A 549 3.01 -41.38 17.75
N TYR A 550 2.01 -41.80 16.98
CA TYR A 550 2.18 -42.15 15.57
C TYR A 550 1.49 -41.17 14.62
N GLU A 551 0.63 -40.30 15.14
CA GLU A 551 -0.14 -39.36 14.34
C GLU A 551 -0.53 -38.14 15.19
N ALA A 552 -0.58 -36.96 14.56
CA ALA A 552 -0.99 -35.71 15.17
C ALA A 552 -1.87 -34.95 14.17
N GLU A 553 -3.12 -34.68 14.56
CA GLU A 553 -4.07 -33.95 13.73
C GLU A 553 -4.40 -32.62 14.40
N LEU A 554 -4.43 -31.53 13.62
CA LEU A 554 -4.92 -30.24 14.10
C LEU A 554 -6.44 -30.18 13.90
N SER A 555 -7.16 -29.76 14.93
CA SER A 555 -8.60 -29.55 14.86
C SER A 555 -9.02 -28.35 15.71
N TYR A 556 -10.18 -27.78 15.44
CA TYR A 556 -10.73 -26.68 16.23
C TYR A 556 -11.86 -27.15 17.14
N ILE A 557 -11.80 -26.76 18.42
CA ILE A 557 -12.92 -26.93 19.35
C ILE A 557 -13.71 -25.62 19.40
N PRO A 558 -15.02 -25.66 19.06
CA PRO A 558 -15.86 -24.48 19.12
C PRO A 558 -16.35 -24.23 20.55
N ILE A 559 -16.20 -22.99 21.02
CA ILE A 559 -16.51 -22.52 22.37
C ILE A 559 -17.40 -21.29 22.27
N TRP A 560 -18.51 -21.25 22.99
CA TRP A 560 -19.29 -20.04 23.20
C TRP A 560 -18.71 -19.25 24.37
N ARG A 561 -18.29 -18.01 24.11
CA ARG A 561 -18.05 -16.99 25.13
C ARG A 561 -19.33 -16.20 25.30
N ILE A 562 -19.90 -16.22 26.51
CA ILE A 562 -21.23 -15.72 26.79
C ILE A 562 -21.15 -14.67 27.87
N LEU A 563 -21.56 -13.45 27.54
CA LEU A 563 -21.78 -12.40 28.52
C LEU A 563 -23.17 -12.57 29.10
N ALA A 564 -23.30 -12.62 30.43
CA ALA A 564 -24.58 -12.74 31.10
C ALA A 564 -24.67 -11.79 32.30
N THR A 565 -25.89 -11.38 32.63
CA THR A 565 -26.16 -10.54 33.79
C THR A 565 -26.77 -11.32 34.93
N ARG A 566 -26.42 -10.92 36.16
CA ARG A 566 -27.01 -11.40 37.40
C ARG A 566 -27.48 -10.22 38.25
N GLU A 567 -28.67 -10.32 38.85
CA GLU A 567 -29.12 -9.35 39.85
C GLU A 567 -28.49 -9.66 41.21
N GLU A 568 -27.81 -8.66 41.79
CA GLU A 568 -27.29 -8.73 43.15
C GLU A 568 -28.13 -7.81 44.07
N LYS A 569 -28.69 -8.39 45.14
CA LYS A 569 -29.42 -7.63 46.17
C LYS A 569 -28.43 -7.12 47.22
N ARG A 570 -28.38 -5.79 47.42
CA ARG A 570 -27.77 -5.18 48.62
C ARG A 570 -28.83 -4.93 49.70
N LEU A 571 -28.43 -4.97 50.97
CA LEU A 571 -29.22 -4.41 52.08
C LEU A 571 -29.54 -2.95 51.71
N LEU A 572 -30.84 -2.61 51.62
CA LEU A 572 -31.42 -1.33 51.20
C LEU A 572 -31.55 -1.13 49.66
N PHE A 573 -32.53 -1.83 49.07
CA PHE A 573 -33.31 -1.54 47.84
C PHE A 573 -32.60 -1.20 46.50
N ARG A 574 -31.28 -1.10 46.42
CA ARG A 574 -30.57 -0.84 45.15
C ARG A 574 -30.09 -2.16 44.54
N LYS A 575 -30.79 -2.63 43.51
CA LYS A 575 -30.35 -3.77 42.67
C LYS A 575 -29.19 -3.32 41.78
N LYS A 576 -28.05 -3.99 41.86
CA LYS A 576 -26.93 -3.79 40.92
C LYS A 576 -26.88 -4.98 39.97
N LYS A 577 -26.79 -4.72 38.67
CA LYS A 577 -26.51 -5.77 37.67
C LYS A 577 -25.01 -6.02 37.65
N LYS A 578 -24.60 -7.26 37.88
CA LYS A 578 -23.23 -7.73 37.65
C LYS A 578 -23.18 -8.45 36.31
N PHE A 579 -22.10 -8.26 35.57
CA PHE A 579 -21.81 -8.98 34.33
C PHE A 579 -20.81 -10.08 34.63
N ASP A 580 -21.10 -11.28 34.19
CA ASP A 580 -20.22 -12.45 34.27
C ASP A 580 -20.03 -13.03 32.86
N THR A 581 -18.81 -13.47 32.54
CA THR A 581 -18.48 -14.13 31.27
C THR A 581 -18.40 -15.64 31.48
N PHE A 582 -19.00 -16.42 30.58
CA PHE A 582 -18.99 -17.88 30.63
C PHE A 582 -18.44 -18.48 29.33
N TYR A 583 -17.48 -19.38 29.47
CA TYR A 583 -16.94 -20.16 28.35
C TYR A 583 -17.57 -21.54 28.35
N MET A 584 -18.27 -21.89 27.28
CA MET A 584 -19.01 -23.15 27.19
C MET A 584 -18.73 -23.88 25.89
N SER A 585 -18.45 -25.19 25.96
CA SER A 585 -18.28 -26.01 24.77
C SER A 585 -19.52 -25.96 23.88
N ALA A 586 -19.35 -25.57 22.62
CA ALA A 586 -20.40 -25.60 21.61
C ALA A 586 -20.70 -27.03 21.11
N GLN A 587 -20.00 -28.04 21.64
CA GLN A 587 -20.25 -29.46 21.35
C GLN A 587 -21.02 -30.14 22.48
N THR A 588 -20.59 -29.99 23.73
CA THR A 588 -21.15 -30.71 24.88
C THR A 588 -21.98 -29.84 25.83
N GLY A 589 -21.82 -28.51 25.73
CA GLY A 589 -22.36 -27.55 26.69
C GLY A 589 -21.72 -27.66 28.08
N ALA A 590 -20.53 -28.25 28.18
CA ALA A 590 -19.70 -28.19 29.38
C ALA A 590 -19.18 -26.75 29.58
N VAL A 591 -19.03 -26.32 30.84
CA VAL A 591 -18.34 -25.07 31.20
C VAL A 591 -16.83 -25.32 31.16
N ILE A 592 -16.08 -24.35 30.66
CA ILE A 592 -14.64 -24.42 30.46
C ILE A 592 -13.96 -23.57 31.52
N SER A 593 -12.86 -24.09 32.06
CA SER A 593 -12.03 -23.39 33.04
C SER A 593 -10.57 -23.74 32.85
N LEU A 594 -9.67 -22.83 33.20
CA LEU A 594 -8.23 -23.05 33.21
C LEU A 594 -7.76 -23.67 34.53
N GLY A 595 -7.04 -24.79 34.42
CA GLY A 595 -6.21 -25.35 35.47
C GLY A 595 -4.72 -25.03 35.24
N LYS A 596 -3.86 -25.37 36.21
CA LYS A 596 -2.41 -25.08 36.11
C LYS A 596 -1.75 -25.68 34.86
N LYS A 597 -2.17 -26.88 34.43
CA LYS A 597 -1.59 -27.62 33.28
C LYS A 597 -2.64 -28.21 32.34
N GLU A 598 -3.91 -27.83 32.51
CA GLU A 598 -5.02 -28.40 31.75
C GLU A 598 -6.11 -27.36 31.48
N ILE A 599 -6.85 -27.55 30.39
CA ILE A 599 -8.12 -26.88 30.12
C ILE A 599 -9.24 -27.88 30.45
N VAL A 600 -10.03 -27.58 31.47
CA VAL A 600 -10.98 -28.53 32.05
C VAL A 600 -12.40 -28.24 31.59
N PHE A 601 -13.08 -29.26 31.05
CA PHE A 601 -14.48 -29.20 30.63
C PHE A 601 -15.38 -29.86 31.67
N ARG A 602 -16.15 -29.07 32.41
CA ARG A 602 -16.97 -29.53 33.54
C ARG A 602 -18.46 -29.47 33.23
N ARG A 603 -19.26 -30.28 33.92
CA ARG A 603 -20.72 -30.14 33.89
C ARG A 603 -21.09 -28.80 34.55
N LEU A 604 -21.94 -28.01 33.91
CA LEU A 604 -22.46 -26.77 34.48
C LEU A 604 -23.25 -27.06 35.76
N MET A 605 -22.81 -26.53 36.90
CA MET A 605 -23.46 -26.60 38.22
C MET A 605 -23.15 -25.32 39.00
N LYS A 606 -24.08 -24.86 39.86
CA LYS A 606 -23.97 -23.58 40.58
C LYS A 606 -22.68 -23.46 41.40
N LYS A 607 -22.34 -24.48 42.21
CA LYS A 607 -21.10 -24.52 43.00
C LYS A 607 -19.82 -24.52 42.15
N THR A 608 -19.89 -24.94 40.89
CA THR A 608 -18.70 -25.10 40.04
C THR A 608 -18.20 -23.77 39.49
N VAL A 609 -19.05 -22.74 39.43
CA VAL A 609 -18.78 -21.51 38.67
C VAL A 609 -18.24 -20.37 39.54
N GLU A 610 -18.44 -20.44 40.86
CA GLU A 610 -18.17 -19.31 41.76
C GLU A 610 -16.67 -19.00 42.00
N GLN A 611 -15.73 -19.77 41.42
CA GLN A 611 -14.27 -19.61 41.60
C GLN A 611 -13.42 -20.15 40.41
N LEU A 612 -13.92 -20.12 39.17
CA LEU A 612 -13.15 -20.62 38.03
C LEU A 612 -12.27 -19.53 37.43
N LYS A 613 -11.03 -19.89 37.09
CA LYS A 613 -10.25 -19.13 36.11
C LYS A 613 -10.79 -19.42 34.72
N ASP A 614 -11.14 -18.40 33.97
CA ASP A 614 -11.63 -18.52 32.61
C ASP A 614 -10.52 -18.31 31.58
N LEU A 615 -10.85 -18.24 30.29
CA LEU A 615 -9.85 -18.09 29.23
C LEU A 615 -9.29 -16.66 29.14
N ASP A 616 -10.00 -15.64 29.65
CA ASP A 616 -9.51 -14.26 29.68
C ASP A 616 -8.45 -14.06 30.78
N ASP A 617 -8.39 -14.95 31.78
CA ASP A 617 -7.45 -14.89 32.91
C ASP A 617 -6.01 -15.33 32.56
N ASP A 618 -5.70 -15.60 31.28
CA ASP A 618 -4.41 -16.07 30.82
C ASP A 618 -3.89 -15.25 29.63
N ASP A 619 -2.84 -14.47 29.88
CA ASP A 619 -2.24 -13.56 28.90
C ASP A 619 -1.68 -14.27 27.65
N ASP A 620 -1.42 -15.58 27.71
CA ASP A 620 -0.99 -16.36 26.54
C ASP A 620 -2.15 -16.70 25.60
N ILE A 621 -3.40 -16.59 26.06
CA ILE A 621 -4.61 -16.80 25.25
C ILE A 621 -5.10 -15.46 24.72
N THR A 622 -4.92 -15.28 23.41
CA THR A 622 -5.37 -14.09 22.68
C THR A 622 -6.44 -14.47 21.67
N PHE A 623 -7.39 -13.56 21.42
CA PHE A 623 -8.49 -13.78 20.47
C PHE A 623 -8.31 -12.88 19.25
N VAL A 624 -8.25 -13.49 18.07
CA VAL A 624 -8.12 -12.78 16.78
C VAL A 624 -9.41 -12.99 15.99
N PRO A 625 -10.09 -11.91 15.57
CA PRO A 625 -11.27 -12.01 14.72
C PRO A 625 -10.90 -12.57 13.35
N LYS A 626 -11.73 -13.47 12.82
CA LYS A 626 -11.62 -14.06 11.49
C LYS A 626 -13.00 -14.28 10.88
N LEU A 627 -13.07 -14.32 9.56
CA LEU A 627 -14.25 -14.79 8.83
C LEU A 627 -14.32 -16.33 8.90
N PRO A 628 -15.52 -16.94 8.96
CA PRO A 628 -15.66 -18.40 8.97
C PRO A 628 -14.94 -19.14 7.83
N ASN A 629 -14.87 -18.56 6.63
CA ASN A 629 -14.19 -19.16 5.48
C ASN A 629 -12.65 -19.08 5.56
N GLU A 630 -12.08 -18.21 6.40
CA GLU A 630 -10.63 -18.14 6.64
C GLU A 630 -10.13 -19.27 7.57
N VAL A 631 -11.04 -20.12 8.07
CA VAL A 631 -10.72 -21.24 8.96
C VAL A 631 -10.91 -22.57 8.23
N GLU A 632 -9.81 -23.26 7.98
CA GLU A 632 -9.83 -24.61 7.43
C GLU A 632 -10.57 -25.59 8.36
N GLY A 633 -11.52 -26.35 7.81
CA GLY A 633 -12.20 -27.41 8.54
C GLY A 633 -13.10 -26.93 9.68
N PHE A 634 -13.98 -25.96 9.43
CA PHE A 634 -14.89 -25.40 10.43
C PHE A 634 -15.64 -26.48 11.24
N PRO A 635 -15.54 -26.48 12.58
CA PRO A 635 -16.04 -27.60 13.37
C PRO A 635 -17.57 -27.62 13.50
N LYS A 636 -18.12 -28.82 13.67
CA LYS A 636 -19.56 -29.01 13.91
C LYS A 636 -19.97 -28.44 15.28
N ILE A 637 -21.00 -27.59 15.27
CA ILE A 637 -21.65 -27.08 16.49
C ILE A 637 -22.86 -27.94 16.84
N SER A 638 -22.78 -28.66 17.95
CA SER A 638 -23.86 -29.54 18.44
C SER A 638 -24.76 -28.86 19.46
N MET A 639 -24.31 -27.76 20.10
CA MET A 639 -25.02 -27.00 21.12
C MET A 639 -25.08 -25.53 20.72
N GLY A 640 -26.15 -25.13 20.03
CA GLY A 640 -26.38 -23.73 19.67
C GLY A 640 -26.71 -22.84 20.87
N THR A 641 -26.60 -21.52 20.66
CA THR A 641 -26.76 -20.49 21.71
C THR A 641 -28.08 -20.62 22.49
N GLY A 642 -29.22 -20.89 21.84
CA GLY A 642 -30.50 -21.05 22.53
C GLY A 642 -30.53 -22.18 23.58
N ARG A 643 -29.88 -23.32 23.29
CA ARG A 643 -29.75 -24.41 24.27
C ARG A 643 -28.81 -24.04 25.41
N ILE A 644 -27.73 -23.32 25.11
CA ILE A 644 -26.80 -22.86 26.14
C ILE A 644 -27.44 -21.81 27.04
N TYR A 645 -28.16 -20.83 26.46
CA TYR A 645 -28.85 -19.78 27.20
C TYR A 645 -29.92 -20.34 28.14
N ARG A 646 -30.73 -21.28 27.64
CA ARG A 646 -31.70 -22.00 28.47
C ARG A 646 -31.01 -22.71 29.62
N ARG A 647 -29.86 -23.34 29.36
CA ARG A 647 -29.09 -24.05 30.39
C ARG A 647 -28.53 -23.09 31.45
N LEU A 648 -27.97 -21.94 31.05
CA LEU A 648 -27.47 -20.92 31.97
C LEU A 648 -28.58 -20.35 32.85
N ARG A 649 -29.72 -19.96 32.26
CA ARG A 649 -30.90 -19.48 32.99
C ARG A 649 -31.39 -20.50 34.02
N LEU A 650 -31.60 -21.75 33.59
CA LEU A 650 -32.13 -22.80 34.46
C LEU A 650 -31.15 -23.25 35.56
N THR A 651 -29.84 -23.21 35.29
CA THR A 651 -28.83 -23.78 36.21
C THR A 651 -28.24 -22.74 37.15
N LEU A 652 -27.96 -21.53 36.64
CA LEU A 652 -27.27 -20.47 37.38
C LEU A 652 -28.19 -19.31 37.77
N GLY A 653 -29.37 -19.19 37.14
CA GLY A 653 -30.27 -18.05 37.33
C GLY A 653 -29.69 -16.74 36.79
N VAL A 654 -28.87 -16.82 35.74
CA VAL A 654 -28.29 -15.66 35.05
C VAL A 654 -29.00 -15.43 33.72
N ASP A 655 -29.04 -14.18 33.27
CA ASP A 655 -29.64 -13.77 32.02
C ASP A 655 -28.57 -13.49 30.95
N PRO A 656 -28.39 -14.39 29.96
CA PRO A 656 -27.45 -14.18 28.87
C PRO A 656 -27.81 -12.95 28.03
N VAL A 657 -26.79 -12.18 27.65
CA VAL A 657 -26.88 -10.94 26.87
C VAL A 657 -26.37 -11.17 25.45
N SER A 658 -25.14 -11.66 25.31
CA SER A 658 -24.50 -11.92 24.01
C SER A 658 -23.69 -13.21 24.03
N ALA A 659 -23.43 -13.76 22.85
CA ALA A 659 -22.60 -14.94 22.66
C ALA A 659 -21.73 -14.77 21.43
N GLU A 660 -20.44 -15.04 21.60
CA GLU A 660 -19.42 -15.05 20.55
C GLU A 660 -18.86 -16.46 20.43
N ILE A 661 -18.58 -16.92 19.22
CA ILE A 661 -17.94 -18.21 19.01
C ILE A 661 -16.42 -18.02 18.95
N ILE A 662 -15.71 -18.85 19.70
CA ILE A 662 -14.26 -18.96 19.73
C ILE A 662 -13.88 -20.33 19.18
N LEU A 663 -12.90 -20.37 18.29
CA LEU A 663 -12.27 -21.60 17.83
C LEU A 663 -10.92 -21.78 18.51
N LEU A 664 -10.84 -22.74 19.42
CA LEU A 664 -9.61 -23.14 20.09
C LEU A 664 -8.89 -24.20 19.25
N PRO A 665 -7.67 -23.95 18.73
CA PRO A 665 -6.90 -24.97 18.03
C PRO A 665 -6.39 -26.02 19.01
N VAL A 666 -6.53 -27.29 18.64
CA VAL A 666 -6.20 -28.45 19.47
C VAL A 666 -5.49 -29.50 18.63
N TRP A 667 -4.33 -29.92 19.11
CA TRP A 667 -3.63 -31.09 18.63
C TRP A 667 -4.26 -32.36 19.21
N ALA A 668 -4.74 -33.24 18.32
CA ALA A 668 -5.18 -34.58 18.62
C ALA A 668 -4.01 -35.56 18.36
N LEU A 669 -3.25 -35.87 19.41
CA LEU A 669 -2.06 -36.72 19.33
C LEU A 669 -2.46 -38.19 19.57
N LYS A 670 -2.51 -38.99 18.50
CA LYS A 670 -2.88 -40.40 18.61
C LYS A 670 -1.68 -41.22 19.08
N ALA A 671 -1.85 -41.87 20.23
CA ALA A 671 -0.87 -42.74 20.84
C ALA A 671 -1.29 -44.20 20.72
N ARG A 672 -0.32 -45.09 20.50
CA ARG A 672 -0.52 -46.55 20.52
C ARG A 672 0.48 -47.19 21.46
N HIS A 673 0.04 -48.26 22.13
CA HIS A 673 0.95 -49.10 22.89
C HIS A 673 1.79 -49.96 21.95
N LYS A 674 3.09 -50.08 22.23
CA LYS A 674 4.05 -50.76 21.33
C LYS A 674 3.86 -52.27 21.24
N LYS A 675 3.29 -52.89 22.29
CA LYS A 675 3.17 -54.36 22.41
C LYS A 675 1.75 -54.91 22.39
N ASN A 676 0.72 -54.06 22.53
CA ASN A 676 -0.67 -54.52 22.53
C ASN A 676 -1.49 -53.58 21.63
N ARG A 677 -2.75 -53.93 21.36
CA ARG A 677 -3.60 -53.17 20.44
C ARG A 677 -4.24 -51.92 21.07
N ALA A 678 -3.84 -51.53 22.30
CA ALA A 678 -4.41 -50.36 22.97
C ALA A 678 -4.02 -49.06 22.24
N ARG A 679 -5.00 -48.17 22.06
CA ARG A 679 -4.86 -46.87 21.43
C ARG A 679 -5.61 -45.84 22.26
N ARG A 680 -5.07 -44.63 22.33
CA ARG A 680 -5.73 -43.47 22.95
C ARG A 680 -5.30 -42.19 22.24
N THR A 681 -6.01 -41.10 22.50
CA THR A 681 -5.66 -39.79 21.94
C THR A 681 -5.47 -38.80 23.07
N ILE A 682 -4.37 -38.05 23.01
CA ILE A 682 -4.07 -36.95 23.92
C ILE A 682 -4.46 -35.66 23.21
N PHE A 683 -5.29 -34.85 23.85
CA PHE A 683 -5.73 -33.56 23.32
C PHE A 683 -4.97 -32.45 24.02
N MET A 684 -4.33 -31.59 23.25
CA MET A 684 -3.53 -30.48 23.76
C MET A 684 -3.88 -29.22 23.01
N ASP A 685 -4.16 -28.12 23.70
CA ASP A 685 -4.40 -26.85 23.02
C ASP A 685 -3.10 -26.36 22.37
N ALA A 686 -3.23 -25.78 21.17
CA ALA A 686 -2.08 -25.35 20.39
C ALA A 686 -1.60 -23.93 20.74
N ALA A 687 -2.18 -23.29 21.76
CA ALA A 687 -1.81 -21.94 22.19
C ALA A 687 -0.83 -21.98 23.38
N THR A 688 -1.16 -22.76 24.41
CA THR A 688 -0.48 -22.81 25.70
C THR A 688 0.12 -24.19 25.99
N GLY A 689 -0.42 -25.24 25.36
CA GLY A 689 0.10 -26.61 25.46
C GLY A 689 -0.43 -27.36 26.67
N ARG A 690 -1.55 -26.90 27.22
CA ARG A 690 -2.30 -27.58 28.28
C ARG A 690 -3.10 -28.74 27.69
N VAL A 691 -3.23 -29.79 28.49
CA VAL A 691 -4.02 -30.96 28.10
C VAL A 691 -5.50 -30.65 28.29
N LEU A 692 -6.34 -31.08 27.35
CA LEU A 692 -7.79 -30.98 27.52
C LEU A 692 -8.30 -32.17 28.31
N SER A 693 -9.08 -31.90 29.35
CA SER A 693 -9.63 -32.93 30.24
C SER A 693 -11.12 -32.72 30.51
N GLY A 694 -11.80 -33.78 30.99
CA GLY A 694 -13.22 -33.74 31.29
C GLY A 694 -14.14 -33.94 30.06
N LYS A 695 -15.33 -33.32 30.09
CA LYS A 695 -16.42 -33.53 29.12
C LYS A 695 -16.31 -32.65 27.87
N PHE A 696 -15.19 -32.71 27.15
CA PHE A 696 -14.99 -31.92 25.92
C PHE A 696 -15.50 -32.62 24.65
N ARG A 697 -15.72 -33.95 24.69
CA ARG A 697 -16.33 -34.74 23.61
C ARG A 697 -17.63 -35.39 24.08
N VAL A 698 -18.55 -35.62 23.12
CA VAL A 698 -19.86 -36.28 23.32
C VAL A 698 -19.68 -37.79 23.38
#